data_AF-A0A965VBL0-F1
#
_entry.id   AF-A0A965VBL0-F1
#
_cell.length_a   1.000
_cell.length_b   1.000
_cell.length_c   1.000
_cell.angle_alpha   90.00
_cell.angle_beta   90.00
_cell.angle_gamma   90.00
#
_symmetry.space_group_name_H-M   'P 1'
#
loop_
_entity.id
_entity.type
_entity.pdbx_description
1 polymer ?
#
loop_
_entity_poly.entity_id
_entity_poly.type
_entity_poly.pdbx_seq_one_letter_code
_entity_poly.pdbx_strand_id
1 'polypeptide(L)'
;MVIHGGSPSQSSSEKAAAISQSTFALDAPGLYEVAFRVDEATAGTGVALLNDAGEPVEGIEFGRNRDGKLVLGYGSPREAANVDAWAEESRPVPYAGPGQWIRLVVAGGMSRYWVGADGGHWGRVFEPRLRHGTWRSIGLFTRETNDPQKPDGMLRRIRLGAVMVRELDGLTSAVDPAVLTQARLVDAAFQPNEAPPAWLERTAKLLPAGSRLPEWRGACLLQALAANGPVDLTQGLLEAFVDERLETLDAAPRRAALLQDAALVWRSRPEDATVQIDFWERLGRSMLVGGDVPSVRAFARAYMQASIFAAPPRSGPLPRSLVGDVLLALYAEQRLEPLEEFMRWLRFWFSDPATRQAMQAEGRLMLYDMMNAKTGGPQDAVPPGTAEKGKPRRQQRGKRGWDASGPGGMHQPVAVNVSRAADTFYAEMLSALDERHYDDMVRLFRANSPQYRREFVPSPTDGQHYMLLPVAMRSIRKGNQEFANVIGQPLSSAEQLLAEQVLARQDVVGLEKLAMQAVGTPAGAAACLALGDRALAGGDFLRARSWYEEGLSEAAVDQRPHLQARLRLASAALGKPVGEPPREPVAVGSGRVSPERFEKEVNDLSARTVNASATAQPATGSYAAGAFPAGAVRATPWADVNEGAADPNAFPEFFRNRTWPLGNLQAVVSGDLMIVSNRRRAVAIDVATGKQRWAHELGNGTSPAPLRPTIEGGGLYIRAMTSVRRYGLLCVDRKSGAVRWHADGGDNLISDPVVVHGRLYVLAAAPVAGEGNPAVGQFSATLVLLELDRSSGRILARHQTSLPLWEQNGFTHECQVAWADGRFVVTIL
;
A
#
# COMPACT_ATOMS: atom_id res chain seq x y z
N MET A 1 11.47 -27.86 -25.86
CA MET A 1 11.72 -29.32 -25.83
C MET A 1 10.50 -30.00 -26.43
N VAL A 2 10.65 -30.84 -27.46
CA VAL A 2 9.56 -31.66 -28.03
C VAL A 2 9.92 -33.11 -27.71
N ILE A 3 9.14 -33.78 -26.86
CA ILE A 3 9.40 -35.16 -26.44
C ILE A 3 8.58 -36.09 -27.35
N HIS A 4 9.22 -36.99 -28.08
CA HIS A 4 8.58 -38.07 -28.86
C HIS A 4 8.89 -39.44 -28.23
N GLY A 5 7.89 -40.32 -28.20
CA GLY A 5 7.92 -41.59 -27.47
C GLY A 5 8.60 -42.75 -28.20
N GLY A 6 9.24 -43.62 -27.42
CA GLY A 6 9.73 -44.95 -27.81
C GLY A 6 9.98 -45.81 -26.55
N SER A 7 9.42 -47.02 -26.53
CA SER A 7 9.47 -48.03 -25.44
C SER A 7 10.73 -48.92 -25.51
N PRO A 8 10.94 -49.90 -24.60
CA PRO A 8 11.04 -49.79 -23.14
C PRO A 8 12.32 -50.49 -22.60
N SER A 9 12.82 -50.09 -21.43
CA SER A 9 13.67 -50.97 -20.60
C SER A 9 13.23 -50.89 -19.14
N GLN A 10 12.92 -52.07 -18.57
CA GLN A 10 12.33 -52.28 -17.26
C GLN A 10 13.27 -51.91 -16.12
N SER A 11 12.75 -51.18 -15.12
CA SER A 11 13.13 -51.36 -13.71
C SER A 11 12.02 -50.83 -12.80
N SER A 12 11.63 -51.63 -11.82
CA SER A 12 10.50 -51.44 -10.89
C SER A 12 10.89 -50.67 -9.61
N SER A 13 10.14 -49.63 -9.24
CA SER A 13 9.93 -49.17 -7.86
C SER A 13 8.64 -48.31 -7.76
N GLU A 14 7.88 -48.44 -6.66
CA GLU A 14 6.47 -48.04 -6.55
C GLU A 14 6.21 -46.60 -6.03
N LYS A 15 5.34 -45.88 -6.75
CA LYS A 15 4.49 -44.72 -6.35
C LYS A 15 5.14 -43.44 -5.80
N ALA A 16 6.08 -42.85 -6.54
CA ALA A 16 6.36 -41.42 -6.48
C ALA A 16 5.99 -40.75 -7.81
N ALA A 17 5.31 -39.59 -7.77
CA ALA A 17 5.02 -38.76 -8.93
C ALA A 17 6.30 -38.55 -9.72
N ALA A 18 6.35 -39.13 -10.91
CA ALA A 18 7.48 -38.97 -11.79
C ALA A 18 7.40 -37.64 -12.51
N ILE A 19 7.92 -36.65 -11.84
CA ILE A 19 8.12 -35.35 -12.43
C ILE A 19 9.29 -35.53 -13.41
N SER A 20 9.07 -35.37 -14.72
CA SER A 20 10.19 -35.10 -15.64
C SER A 20 10.68 -33.68 -15.30
N GLN A 21 11.67 -33.61 -14.43
CA GLN A 21 12.27 -32.36 -13.99
C GLN A 21 13.53 -32.10 -14.79
N SER A 22 13.51 -31.03 -15.57
CA SER A 22 14.73 -30.37 -16.01
C SER A 22 14.96 -29.23 -15.03
N THR A 23 15.98 -29.34 -14.17
CA THR A 23 16.29 -28.34 -13.15
C THR A 23 17.62 -27.66 -13.46
N PHE A 24 17.68 -26.35 -13.21
CA PHE A 24 18.96 -25.67 -13.06
C PHE A 24 19.00 -25.05 -11.67
N ALA A 25 20.11 -25.26 -10.99
CA ALA A 25 20.35 -24.73 -9.66
C ALA A 25 20.95 -23.34 -9.77
N LEU A 26 20.57 -22.48 -8.83
CA LEU A 26 21.24 -21.22 -8.56
C LEU A 26 22.47 -21.47 -7.69
N ASP A 27 23.49 -20.65 -7.86
CA ASP A 27 24.76 -20.78 -7.15
C ASP A 27 24.57 -20.73 -5.63
N ALA A 28 23.64 -19.90 -5.15
CA ALA A 28 23.26 -19.80 -3.74
C ALA A 28 21.77 -19.49 -3.54
N PRO A 29 21.15 -19.93 -2.44
CA PRO A 29 19.84 -19.44 -2.02
C PRO A 29 19.91 -17.93 -1.75
N GLY A 30 18.83 -17.21 -2.04
CA GLY A 30 18.82 -15.76 -1.98
C GLY A 30 17.51 -15.14 -2.42
N LEU A 31 17.52 -13.81 -2.53
CA LEU A 31 16.39 -13.03 -3.00
C LEU A 31 16.50 -12.87 -4.52
N TYR A 32 15.63 -13.56 -5.24
CA TYR A 32 15.61 -13.51 -6.70
C TYR A 32 14.21 -13.23 -7.21
N GLU A 33 14.14 -12.51 -8.32
CA GLU A 33 13.02 -12.62 -9.26
C GLU A 33 13.36 -13.63 -10.35
N VAL A 34 12.36 -14.43 -10.69
CA VAL A 34 12.43 -15.39 -11.79
C VAL A 34 11.41 -14.97 -12.83
N ALA A 35 11.85 -14.63 -14.03
CA ALA A 35 10.99 -14.33 -15.15
C ALA A 35 11.19 -15.35 -16.27
N PHE A 36 10.13 -15.82 -16.89
CA PHE A 36 10.23 -16.75 -18.01
C PHE A 36 9.20 -16.45 -19.09
N ARG A 37 9.60 -16.63 -20.34
CA ARG A 37 8.74 -16.50 -21.51
C ARG A 37 8.20 -17.86 -21.91
N VAL A 38 6.89 -17.99 -21.98
CA VAL A 38 6.20 -19.22 -22.35
C VAL A 38 6.02 -19.25 -23.86
N ASP A 39 6.86 -20.01 -24.58
CA ASP A 39 6.75 -20.16 -26.05
C ASP A 39 5.69 -21.20 -26.42
N GLU A 40 5.54 -22.23 -25.60
CA GLU A 40 4.53 -23.28 -25.75
C GLU A 40 4.20 -23.82 -24.36
N ALA A 41 2.92 -23.98 -24.07
CA ALA A 41 2.45 -24.70 -22.89
C ALA A 41 1.12 -25.39 -23.21
N THR A 42 0.94 -26.60 -22.68
CA THR A 42 -0.32 -27.33 -22.71
C THR A 42 -0.89 -27.42 -21.30
N ALA A 43 -2.20 -27.64 -21.17
CA ALA A 43 -2.81 -27.86 -19.86
C ALA A 43 -2.16 -29.01 -19.09
N GLY A 44 -2.01 -28.81 -17.79
CA GLY A 44 -1.34 -29.72 -16.87
C GLY A 44 0.18 -29.78 -17.04
N THR A 45 0.79 -28.69 -17.53
CA THR A 45 2.24 -28.43 -17.47
C THR A 45 2.51 -27.23 -16.58
N GLY A 46 3.75 -27.04 -16.11
CA GLY A 46 4.05 -25.93 -15.23
C GLY A 46 5.54 -25.74 -14.93
N VAL A 47 5.80 -24.70 -14.13
CA VAL A 47 7.13 -24.33 -13.62
C VAL A 47 7.07 -24.31 -12.10
N ALA A 48 8.05 -24.90 -11.42
CA ALA A 48 8.13 -24.95 -9.97
C ALA A 48 9.49 -24.45 -9.46
N LEU A 49 9.48 -23.77 -8.33
CA LEU A 49 10.67 -23.45 -7.55
C LEU A 49 10.88 -24.55 -6.52
N LEU A 50 12.06 -25.16 -6.52
CA LEU A 50 12.38 -26.31 -5.68
C LEU A 50 13.46 -25.96 -4.65
N ASN A 51 13.36 -26.57 -3.47
CA ASN A 51 14.37 -26.49 -2.42
C ASN A 51 15.60 -27.38 -2.74
N ASP A 52 16.58 -27.41 -1.85
CA ASP A 52 17.80 -28.23 -1.99
C ASP A 52 17.51 -29.74 -2.05
N ALA A 53 16.38 -30.19 -1.50
CA ALA A 53 15.92 -31.56 -1.57
C ALA A 53 15.11 -31.87 -2.86
N GLY A 54 14.99 -30.92 -3.79
CA GLY A 54 14.21 -31.06 -5.03
C GLY A 54 12.70 -30.98 -4.82
N GLU A 55 12.24 -30.57 -3.64
CA GLU A 55 10.84 -30.46 -3.30
C GLU A 55 10.27 -29.08 -3.71
N PRO A 56 9.06 -29.02 -4.28
CA PRO A 56 8.48 -27.76 -4.70
C PRO A 56 8.08 -26.90 -3.50
N VAL A 57 8.69 -25.73 -3.39
CA VAL A 57 8.30 -24.64 -2.47
C VAL A 57 7.11 -23.89 -3.05
N GLU A 58 7.11 -23.68 -4.37
CA GLU A 58 6.05 -22.96 -5.05
C GLU A 58 5.99 -23.29 -6.55
N GLY A 59 4.85 -23.07 -7.22
CA GLY A 59 4.77 -23.27 -8.67
C GLY A 59 3.57 -22.61 -9.36
N ILE A 60 3.68 -22.59 -10.69
CA ILE A 60 2.65 -22.18 -11.64
C ILE A 60 2.29 -23.36 -12.52
N GLU A 61 1.01 -23.52 -12.78
CA GLU A 61 0.47 -24.53 -13.66
C GLU A 61 -0.42 -23.92 -14.74
N PHE A 62 -0.32 -24.46 -15.95
CA PHE A 62 -1.13 -24.10 -17.11
C PHE A 62 -2.36 -24.99 -17.21
N GLY A 63 -3.46 -24.39 -17.64
CA GLY A 63 -4.79 -24.97 -17.64
C GLY A 63 -5.62 -24.59 -18.85
N ARG A 64 -6.84 -25.13 -18.93
CA ARG A 64 -7.85 -24.66 -19.88
C ARG A 64 -9.04 -24.09 -19.14
N ASN A 65 -9.57 -22.98 -19.65
CA ASN A 65 -10.87 -22.47 -19.23
C ASN A 65 -12.03 -23.15 -19.99
N ARG A 66 -13.28 -22.77 -19.67
CA ARG A 66 -14.49 -23.28 -20.34
C ARG A 66 -14.49 -23.09 -21.87
N ASP A 67 -13.88 -22.01 -22.35
CA ASP A 67 -13.73 -21.74 -23.79
C ASP A 67 -12.59 -22.55 -24.45
N GLY A 68 -11.93 -23.42 -23.70
CA GLY A 68 -10.75 -24.17 -24.12
C GLY A 68 -9.49 -23.31 -24.25
N LYS A 69 -9.50 -22.04 -23.83
CA LYS A 69 -8.34 -21.14 -23.85
C LYS A 69 -7.32 -21.53 -22.79
N LEU A 70 -6.03 -21.41 -23.12
CA LEU A 70 -4.97 -21.66 -22.16
C LEU A 70 -4.95 -20.56 -21.10
N VAL A 71 -4.97 -20.96 -19.84
CA VAL A 71 -4.88 -20.07 -18.68
C VAL A 71 -3.76 -20.54 -17.76
N LEU A 72 -3.37 -19.72 -16.80
CA LEU A 72 -2.40 -20.11 -15.78
C LEU A 72 -2.95 -19.86 -14.38
N GLY A 73 -2.42 -20.61 -13.42
CA GLY A 73 -2.80 -20.51 -12.02
C GLY A 73 -1.71 -21.05 -11.11
N TYR A 74 -1.95 -20.89 -9.83
CA TYR A 74 -1.18 -21.58 -8.81
C TYR A 74 -1.28 -23.10 -8.96
N GLY A 75 -0.12 -23.76 -8.97
CA GLY A 75 -0.06 -25.21 -9.00
C GLY A 75 1.38 -25.71 -8.97
N SER A 76 1.62 -26.76 -8.20
CA SER A 76 2.92 -27.41 -8.11
C SER A 76 2.77 -28.92 -8.29
N PRO A 77 3.88 -29.65 -8.52
CA PRO A 77 3.85 -31.10 -8.61
C PRO A 77 3.27 -31.81 -7.38
N ARG A 78 3.28 -31.15 -6.21
CA ARG A 78 2.72 -31.68 -4.95
C ARG A 78 1.23 -31.36 -4.77
N GLU A 79 0.74 -30.30 -5.37
CA GLU A 79 -0.67 -29.89 -5.28
C GLU A 79 -1.52 -30.76 -6.23
N ALA A 80 -2.80 -31.00 -5.95
CA ALA A 80 -3.68 -31.73 -6.87
C ALA A 80 -3.93 -30.93 -8.16
N ALA A 81 -4.22 -31.61 -9.27
CA ALA A 81 -4.50 -30.96 -10.55
C ALA A 81 -5.75 -30.07 -10.45
N ASN A 82 -5.59 -28.78 -10.73
CA ASN A 82 -6.64 -27.78 -10.53
C ASN A 82 -7.53 -27.62 -11.78
N VAL A 83 -7.87 -28.74 -12.43
CA VAL A 83 -8.48 -28.77 -13.79
C VAL A 83 -9.83 -28.04 -13.83
N ASP A 84 -10.60 -28.09 -12.74
CA ASP A 84 -11.93 -27.47 -12.66
C ASP A 84 -11.90 -25.99 -12.24
N ALA A 85 -10.87 -25.53 -11.52
CA ALA A 85 -10.74 -24.14 -11.07
C ALA A 85 -10.56 -23.15 -12.22
N TRP A 86 -10.10 -23.64 -13.36
CA TRP A 86 -9.84 -22.86 -14.56
C TRP A 86 -11.06 -22.74 -15.46
N ALA A 87 -12.02 -23.66 -15.33
CA ALA A 87 -13.25 -23.70 -16.11
C ALA A 87 -14.29 -22.67 -15.64
N GLU A 88 -14.31 -22.20 -14.39
CA GLU A 88 -15.35 -21.27 -13.91
C GLU A 88 -15.23 -19.83 -14.46
N GLU A 89 -16.24 -19.36 -15.20
CA GLU A 89 -16.37 -17.97 -15.71
C GLU A 89 -16.43 -16.89 -14.62
N SER A 90 -16.69 -17.27 -13.36
CA SER A 90 -16.93 -16.34 -12.26
C SER A 90 -15.68 -15.79 -11.60
N ARG A 91 -14.48 -16.25 -11.99
CA ARG A 91 -13.21 -15.72 -11.48
C ARG A 91 -12.35 -15.22 -12.65
N PRO A 92 -11.82 -13.99 -12.60
CA PRO A 92 -10.83 -13.57 -13.57
C PRO A 92 -9.58 -14.45 -13.43
N VAL A 93 -9.34 -15.34 -14.39
CA VAL A 93 -8.15 -16.19 -14.47
C VAL A 93 -7.22 -15.65 -15.56
N PRO A 94 -5.91 -15.52 -15.33
CA PRO A 94 -5.00 -14.97 -16.32
C PRO A 94 -4.87 -15.87 -17.54
N TYR A 95 -5.04 -15.27 -18.72
CA TYR A 95 -4.78 -15.93 -19.98
C TYR A 95 -3.27 -16.22 -20.15
N ALA A 96 -2.94 -17.40 -20.66
CA ALA A 96 -1.58 -17.81 -20.98
C ALA A 96 -1.41 -17.91 -22.50
N GLY A 97 -1.02 -16.80 -23.13
CA GLY A 97 -0.78 -16.76 -24.58
C GLY A 97 0.63 -17.22 -24.99
N PRO A 98 0.86 -17.52 -26.27
CA PRO A 98 2.21 -17.69 -26.81
C PRO A 98 3.04 -16.40 -26.61
N GLY A 99 4.26 -16.55 -26.11
CA GLY A 99 5.16 -15.43 -25.81
C GLY A 99 4.84 -14.70 -24.51
N GLN A 100 3.87 -15.16 -23.73
CA GLN A 100 3.52 -14.56 -22.44
C GLN A 100 4.70 -14.68 -21.48
N TRP A 101 5.12 -13.55 -20.93
CA TRP A 101 6.07 -13.52 -19.84
C TRP A 101 5.37 -13.69 -18.50
N ILE A 102 6.01 -14.44 -17.63
CA ILE A 102 5.56 -14.65 -16.25
C ILE A 102 6.74 -14.36 -15.33
N ARG A 103 6.53 -13.51 -14.34
CA ARG A 103 7.49 -13.18 -13.27
C ARG A 103 6.99 -13.74 -11.96
N LEU A 104 7.88 -14.36 -11.20
CA LEU A 104 7.64 -14.98 -9.90
C LEU A 104 8.68 -14.48 -8.90
N VAL A 105 8.21 -14.06 -7.72
CA VAL A 105 9.03 -13.72 -6.56
C VAL A 105 8.51 -14.49 -5.35
N VAL A 106 9.36 -15.27 -4.70
CA VAL A 106 9.05 -15.99 -3.45
C VAL A 106 10.04 -15.54 -2.38
N ALA A 107 9.59 -14.59 -1.56
CA ALA A 107 10.38 -13.94 -0.53
C ALA A 107 9.47 -13.33 0.54
N GLY A 108 9.99 -13.20 1.77
CA GLY A 108 9.27 -12.55 2.88
C GLY A 108 8.02 -13.31 3.32
N GLY A 109 8.04 -14.63 3.16
CA GLY A 109 6.95 -15.51 3.58
C GLY A 109 5.77 -15.53 2.61
N MET A 110 5.94 -14.99 1.41
CA MET A 110 4.88 -14.89 0.40
C MET A 110 5.40 -15.19 -1.00
N SER A 111 4.53 -15.73 -1.85
CA SER A 111 4.75 -15.83 -3.29
C SER A 111 3.91 -14.81 -4.05
N ARG A 112 4.48 -14.20 -5.08
CA ARG A 112 3.83 -13.17 -5.92
C ARG A 112 4.17 -13.37 -7.39
N TYR A 113 3.22 -12.98 -8.24
CA TYR A 113 3.29 -13.23 -9.68
C TYR A 113 2.78 -12.07 -10.50
N TRP A 114 3.45 -11.89 -11.63
CA TRP A 114 3.06 -10.95 -12.65
C TRP A 114 3.09 -11.60 -14.02
N VAL A 115 2.26 -11.09 -14.91
CA VAL A 115 2.27 -11.44 -16.33
C VAL A 115 2.61 -10.20 -17.15
N GLY A 116 3.37 -10.39 -18.23
CA GLY A 116 3.79 -9.33 -19.13
C GLY A 116 3.80 -9.79 -20.58
N ALA A 117 3.52 -8.89 -21.53
CA ALA A 117 3.59 -9.23 -22.95
C ALA A 117 5.04 -9.22 -23.49
N ASP A 118 5.93 -8.47 -22.85
CA ASP A 118 7.27 -8.14 -23.37
C ASP A 118 8.42 -8.42 -22.39
N GLY A 119 8.12 -8.84 -21.16
CA GLY A 119 9.12 -9.09 -20.11
C GLY A 119 9.68 -7.83 -19.46
N GLY A 120 9.22 -6.64 -19.87
CA GLY A 120 9.57 -5.35 -19.28
C GLY A 120 8.42 -4.72 -18.48
N HIS A 121 7.18 -4.98 -18.89
CA HIS A 121 5.98 -4.45 -18.26
C HIS A 121 5.13 -5.58 -17.64
N TRP A 122 4.70 -5.36 -16.40
CA TRP A 122 4.17 -6.40 -15.54
C TRP A 122 2.82 -6.01 -14.96
N GLY A 123 1.81 -6.86 -15.12
CA GLY A 123 0.53 -6.79 -14.42
C GLY A 123 0.44 -7.88 -13.36
N ARG A 124 0.10 -7.53 -12.12
CA ARG A 124 -0.09 -8.54 -11.06
C ARG A 124 -1.41 -9.28 -11.28
N VAL A 125 -1.41 -10.59 -11.06
CA VAL A 125 -2.52 -11.46 -11.51
C VAL A 125 -3.07 -12.43 -10.48
N PHE A 126 -2.38 -12.64 -9.36
CA PHE A 126 -2.87 -13.47 -8.26
C PHE A 126 -2.73 -12.79 -6.91
N GLU A 127 -3.62 -13.16 -6.00
CA GLU A 127 -3.43 -12.88 -4.58
C GLU A 127 -2.18 -13.63 -4.07
N PRO A 128 -1.33 -12.99 -3.25
CA PRO A 128 -0.14 -13.63 -2.72
C PRO A 128 -0.47 -14.86 -1.85
N ARG A 129 0.30 -15.95 -1.94
CA ARG A 129 0.16 -17.11 -1.02
C ARG A 129 1.25 -17.10 0.03
N LEU A 130 0.90 -17.50 1.26
CA LEU A 130 1.88 -17.72 2.32
C LEU A 130 2.80 -18.88 1.94
N ARG A 131 4.10 -18.70 2.15
CA ARG A 131 5.15 -19.68 1.85
C ARG A 131 6.20 -19.71 2.93
N HIS A 132 6.84 -20.86 3.08
CA HIS A 132 7.92 -21.10 4.03
C HIS A 132 9.02 -21.93 3.36
N GLY A 133 10.24 -21.78 3.85
CA GLY A 133 11.41 -22.51 3.35
C GLY A 133 12.12 -21.80 2.20
N THR A 134 13.37 -22.17 1.98
CA THR A 134 14.23 -21.67 0.91
C THR A 134 14.00 -22.46 -0.39
N TRP A 135 14.22 -21.81 -1.52
CA TRP A 135 14.29 -22.45 -2.83
C TRP A 135 15.63 -22.13 -3.49
N ARG A 136 16.11 -23.03 -4.36
CA ARG A 136 17.41 -22.89 -5.04
C ARG A 136 17.42 -23.37 -6.48
N SER A 137 16.38 -24.05 -6.96
CA SER A 137 16.32 -24.49 -8.35
C SER A 137 14.97 -24.23 -8.99
N ILE A 138 14.98 -24.11 -10.31
CA ILE A 138 13.78 -23.93 -11.13
C ILE A 138 13.58 -25.21 -11.93
N GLY A 139 12.43 -25.85 -11.78
CA GLY A 139 12.06 -27.09 -12.45
C GLY A 139 10.84 -26.93 -13.37
N LEU A 140 10.84 -27.63 -14.50
CA LEU A 140 9.63 -27.86 -15.28
C LEU A 140 8.89 -29.10 -14.77
N PHE A 141 7.57 -29.11 -14.89
CA PHE A 141 6.78 -30.29 -14.57
C PHE A 141 5.62 -30.50 -15.52
N THR A 142 5.18 -31.75 -15.60
CA THR A 142 3.98 -32.19 -16.31
C THR A 142 3.19 -33.12 -15.41
N ARG A 143 1.87 -32.94 -15.29
CA ARG A 143 1.02 -33.94 -14.62
C ARG A 143 0.69 -35.09 -15.57
N GLU A 144 0.22 -36.20 -15.02
CA GLU A 144 -0.27 -37.32 -15.83
C GLU A 144 -1.64 -37.03 -16.46
N THR A 145 -1.87 -37.60 -17.64
CA THR A 145 -3.17 -37.70 -18.31
C THR A 145 -3.90 -38.95 -17.80
N ASN A 146 -5.08 -38.80 -17.20
CA ASN A 146 -5.84 -39.94 -16.66
C ASN A 146 -6.64 -40.76 -17.69
N ASP A 147 -6.60 -40.47 -19.00
CA ASP A 147 -7.33 -41.28 -19.99
C ASP A 147 -6.82 -41.04 -21.44
N PRO A 148 -6.22 -42.04 -22.13
CA PRO A 148 -5.78 -41.93 -23.52
C PRO A 148 -6.93 -41.80 -24.54
N GLN A 149 -8.18 -42.08 -24.16
CA GLN A 149 -9.33 -42.06 -25.08
C GLN A 149 -10.15 -40.75 -25.03
N LYS A 150 -9.81 -39.80 -24.15
CA LYS A 150 -10.45 -38.48 -24.07
C LYS A 150 -9.73 -37.44 -24.95
N PRO A 151 -10.41 -36.34 -25.38
CA PRO A 151 -9.79 -35.26 -26.17
C PRO A 151 -8.53 -34.65 -25.54
N ASP A 152 -8.36 -34.82 -24.22
CA ASP A 152 -7.20 -34.38 -23.41
C ASP A 152 -6.06 -35.42 -23.29
N GLY A 153 -6.12 -36.52 -24.06
CA GLY A 153 -5.01 -37.48 -24.25
C GLY A 153 -3.85 -36.95 -25.12
N MET A 154 -3.75 -35.63 -25.27
CA MET A 154 -2.78 -34.93 -26.09
C MET A 154 -1.40 -34.88 -25.40
N LEU A 155 -0.33 -35.00 -26.20
CA LEU A 155 1.04 -34.92 -25.73
C LEU A 155 1.29 -33.58 -25.01
N ARG A 156 1.63 -33.64 -23.72
CA ARG A 156 1.88 -32.43 -22.93
C ARG A 156 3.23 -31.83 -23.29
N ARG A 157 3.24 -30.55 -23.58
CA ARG A 157 4.44 -29.81 -23.98
C ARG A 157 4.53 -28.52 -23.19
N ILE A 158 5.72 -28.27 -22.68
CA ILE A 158 6.10 -26.96 -22.16
C ILE A 158 7.46 -26.61 -22.74
N ARG A 159 7.55 -25.39 -23.29
CA ARG A 159 8.77 -24.80 -23.80
C ARG A 159 8.82 -23.36 -23.33
N LEU A 160 9.89 -23.07 -22.59
CA LEU A 160 10.25 -21.72 -22.25
C LEU A 160 11.20 -21.19 -23.32
N GLY A 161 10.91 -20.01 -23.86
CA GLY A 161 11.77 -19.33 -24.83
C GLY A 161 12.90 -18.55 -24.19
N ALA A 162 12.72 -18.17 -22.94
CA ALA A 162 13.72 -17.49 -22.11
C ALA A 162 13.42 -17.78 -20.64
N VAL A 163 14.46 -17.91 -19.84
CA VAL A 163 14.40 -17.86 -18.38
C VAL A 163 15.44 -16.84 -17.93
N MET A 164 14.98 -15.87 -17.16
CA MET A 164 15.77 -14.80 -16.57
C MET A 164 15.69 -14.95 -15.07
N VAL A 165 16.84 -14.91 -14.41
CA VAL A 165 16.92 -14.85 -12.96
C VAL A 165 17.71 -13.59 -12.64
N ARG A 166 17.10 -12.69 -11.88
CA ARG A 166 17.75 -11.47 -11.40
C ARG A 166 17.76 -11.51 -9.89
N GLU A 167 18.93 -11.33 -9.31
CA GLU A 167 19.04 -11.07 -7.87
C GLU A 167 18.31 -9.74 -7.56
N LEU A 168 17.62 -9.69 -6.42
CA LEU A 168 17.07 -8.43 -5.91
C LEU A 168 18.21 -7.57 -5.34
N ASP A 169 19.09 -7.12 -6.24
CA ASP A 169 20.34 -6.43 -5.99
C ASP A 169 20.16 -5.04 -5.40
N GLY A 170 19.00 -4.41 -5.57
CA GLY A 170 18.61 -3.22 -4.81
C GLY A 170 18.50 -3.49 -3.30
N LEU A 171 18.08 -4.68 -2.89
CA LEU A 171 18.06 -5.11 -1.50
C LEU A 171 19.42 -5.63 -1.04
N THR A 172 20.10 -6.46 -1.84
CA THR A 172 21.38 -7.06 -1.40
C THR A 172 22.53 -6.07 -1.44
N SER A 173 22.63 -5.19 -2.43
CA SER A 173 23.66 -4.13 -2.47
C SER A 173 23.46 -3.02 -1.43
N ALA A 174 22.34 -3.05 -0.70
CA ALA A 174 22.10 -2.15 0.44
C ALA A 174 22.81 -2.62 1.73
N VAL A 175 23.50 -3.76 1.69
CA VAL A 175 24.32 -4.29 2.78
C VAL A 175 25.74 -4.53 2.27
N ASP A 176 26.74 -4.29 3.13
CA ASP A 176 28.14 -4.58 2.79
C ASP A 176 28.31 -6.05 2.33
N PRO A 177 28.90 -6.31 1.14
CA PRO A 177 29.10 -7.66 0.62
C PRO A 177 29.93 -8.59 1.52
N ALA A 178 30.88 -8.05 2.28
CA ALA A 178 31.67 -8.81 3.24
C ALA A 178 30.79 -9.28 4.40
N VAL A 179 29.89 -8.41 4.89
CA VAL A 179 28.94 -8.73 5.96
C VAL A 179 27.90 -9.74 5.48
N LEU A 180 27.41 -9.61 4.23
CA LEU A 180 26.55 -10.62 3.61
C LEU A 180 27.21 -11.99 3.53
N THR A 181 28.49 -12.03 3.14
CA THR A 181 29.27 -13.28 3.06
C THR A 181 29.42 -13.91 4.44
N GLN A 182 29.70 -13.11 5.47
CA GLN A 182 29.76 -13.59 6.85
C GLN A 182 28.41 -14.11 7.34
N ALA A 183 27.33 -13.40 7.02
CA ALA A 183 25.99 -13.78 7.45
C ALA A 183 25.57 -15.14 6.85
N ARG A 184 25.95 -15.44 5.60
CA ARG A 184 25.70 -16.75 4.96
C ARG A 184 26.32 -17.94 5.69
N LEU A 185 27.26 -17.70 6.61
CA LEU A 185 27.90 -18.76 7.41
C LEU A 185 27.11 -19.10 8.68
N VAL A 186 26.06 -18.35 9.01
CA VAL A 186 25.22 -18.56 10.20
C VAL A 186 23.76 -18.76 9.83
N ASP A 187 23.01 -19.47 10.68
CA ASP A 187 21.57 -19.63 10.49
C ASP A 187 20.79 -18.42 11.06
N ALA A 188 20.50 -17.47 10.18
CA ALA A 188 19.67 -16.31 10.48
C ALA A 188 18.17 -16.54 10.19
N ALA A 189 17.75 -17.74 9.79
CA ALA A 189 16.32 -18.02 9.58
C ALA A 189 15.55 -17.95 10.91
N PHE A 190 14.26 -17.63 10.83
CA PHE A 190 13.38 -17.66 12.00
C PHE A 190 13.17 -19.11 12.47
N GLN A 191 13.33 -19.34 13.76
CA GLN A 191 12.98 -20.62 14.38
C GLN A 191 11.45 -20.72 14.59
N PRO A 192 10.89 -21.95 14.68
CA PRO A 192 9.47 -22.13 14.95
C PRO A 192 9.03 -21.40 16.22
N ASN A 193 7.99 -20.56 16.11
CA ASN A 193 7.45 -19.73 17.19
C ASN A 193 8.41 -18.68 17.79
N GLU A 194 9.49 -18.34 17.10
CA GLU A 194 10.42 -17.32 17.54
C GLU A 194 9.83 -15.91 17.39
N ALA A 195 9.78 -15.16 18.50
CA ALA A 195 9.33 -13.77 18.48
C ALA A 195 10.44 -12.82 17.96
N PRO A 196 10.10 -11.66 17.36
CA PRO A 196 11.10 -10.74 16.81
C PRO A 196 12.18 -10.29 17.81
N PRO A 197 11.87 -9.97 19.08
CA PRO A 197 12.92 -9.61 20.05
C PRO A 197 13.90 -10.76 20.30
N ALA A 198 13.40 -12.01 20.35
CA ALA A 198 14.25 -13.18 20.54
C ALA A 198 15.13 -13.45 19.31
N TRP A 199 14.58 -13.29 18.10
CA TRP A 199 15.36 -13.37 16.85
C TRP A 199 16.44 -12.28 16.78
N LEU A 200 16.10 -11.03 17.14
CA LEU A 200 17.05 -9.92 17.18
C LEU A 200 18.16 -10.16 18.20
N GLU A 201 17.84 -10.71 19.38
CA GLU A 201 18.83 -11.05 20.40
C GLU A 201 19.75 -12.18 19.94
N ARG A 202 19.18 -13.24 19.37
CA ARG A 202 19.95 -14.39 18.87
C ARG A 202 20.88 -13.99 17.73
N THR A 203 20.36 -13.28 16.72
CA THR A 203 21.18 -12.80 15.60
C THR A 203 22.24 -11.80 16.06
N ALA A 204 21.95 -10.93 17.03
CA ALA A 204 22.96 -10.04 17.60
C ALA A 204 24.11 -10.79 18.32
N LYS A 205 23.82 -11.94 18.96
CA LYS A 205 24.87 -12.80 19.56
C LYS A 205 25.78 -13.46 18.51
N LEU A 206 25.31 -13.56 17.27
CA LEU A 206 26.08 -14.11 16.14
C LEU A 206 26.92 -13.05 15.41
N LEU A 207 26.91 -11.79 15.88
CA LEU A 207 27.64 -10.68 15.27
C LEU A 207 29.16 -10.97 15.19
N PRO A 208 29.75 -10.98 13.99
CA PRO A 208 31.19 -11.15 13.82
C PRO A 208 31.98 -9.98 14.41
N ALA A 209 33.19 -10.27 14.91
CA ALA A 209 34.08 -9.24 15.45
C ALA A 209 34.45 -8.22 14.36
N GLY A 210 34.27 -6.92 14.65
CA GLY A 210 34.55 -5.83 13.73
C GLY A 210 33.38 -5.41 12.82
N SER A 211 32.27 -6.16 12.80
CA SER A 211 31.08 -5.81 12.02
C SER A 211 30.14 -4.87 12.78
N ARG A 212 29.49 -3.94 12.07
CA ARG A 212 28.51 -3.02 12.66
C ARG A 212 27.16 -3.71 12.81
N LEU A 213 26.50 -3.52 13.96
CA LEU A 213 25.23 -4.16 14.27
C LEU A 213 24.11 -3.88 13.25
N PRO A 214 23.92 -2.66 12.72
CA PRO A 214 22.88 -2.41 11.72
C PRO A 214 23.15 -3.12 10.37
N GLU A 215 24.41 -3.10 9.90
CA GLU A 215 24.85 -3.87 8.72
C GLU A 215 24.58 -5.37 8.89
N TRP A 216 24.92 -5.90 10.06
CA TRP A 216 24.69 -7.31 10.40
C TRP A 216 23.22 -7.68 10.48
N ARG A 217 22.38 -6.81 11.08
CA ARG A 217 20.93 -7.00 11.13
C ARG A 217 20.31 -7.00 9.74
N GLY A 218 20.74 -6.09 8.86
CA GLY A 218 20.36 -6.09 7.46
C GLY A 218 20.72 -7.40 6.76
N ALA A 219 21.96 -7.87 6.92
CA ALA A 219 22.41 -9.14 6.35
C ALA A 219 21.59 -10.35 6.85
N CYS A 220 21.29 -10.40 8.16
CA CYS A 220 20.43 -11.42 8.75
C CYS A 220 18.98 -11.35 8.23
N LEU A 221 18.44 -10.14 8.07
CA LEU A 221 17.09 -9.92 7.54
C LEU A 221 16.97 -10.43 6.10
N LEU A 222 17.93 -10.12 5.23
CA LEU A 222 17.90 -10.57 3.84
C LEU A 222 17.89 -12.10 3.73
N GLN A 223 18.62 -12.79 4.61
CA GLN A 223 18.54 -14.25 4.73
C GLN A 223 17.18 -14.72 5.25
N ALA A 224 16.62 -14.07 6.26
CA ALA A 224 15.30 -14.41 6.79
C ALA A 224 14.18 -14.19 5.75
N LEU A 225 14.30 -13.18 4.90
CA LEU A 225 13.41 -12.93 3.76
C LEU A 225 13.55 -14.03 2.71
N ALA A 226 14.78 -14.43 2.36
CA ALA A 226 15.04 -15.53 1.43
C ALA A 226 14.56 -16.89 1.96
N ALA A 227 14.59 -17.08 3.29
CA ALA A 227 14.08 -18.26 3.98
C ALA A 227 12.55 -18.28 4.14
N ASN A 228 11.85 -17.25 3.68
CA ASN A 228 10.40 -17.13 3.77
C ASN A 228 9.89 -17.22 5.22
N GLY A 229 10.51 -16.43 6.10
CA GLY A 229 10.07 -16.27 7.49
C GLY A 229 8.65 -15.69 7.64
N PRO A 230 8.10 -15.65 8.86
CA PRO A 230 6.73 -15.20 9.11
C PRO A 230 6.45 -13.79 8.54
N VAL A 231 5.35 -13.65 7.79
CA VAL A 231 5.08 -12.42 7.03
C VAL A 231 4.95 -11.21 7.95
N ASP A 232 4.15 -11.26 9.02
CA ASP A 232 3.97 -10.08 9.90
C ASP A 232 5.28 -9.57 10.47
N LEU A 233 6.20 -10.48 10.79
CA LEU A 233 7.47 -10.16 11.43
C LEU A 233 8.50 -9.65 10.43
N THR A 234 8.58 -10.29 9.27
CA THR A 234 9.51 -9.90 8.19
C THR A 234 9.17 -8.55 7.57
N GLN A 235 7.89 -8.17 7.53
CA GLN A 235 7.44 -6.90 6.94
C GLN A 235 7.83 -5.69 7.81
N GLY A 236 7.59 -5.75 9.12
CA GLY A 236 8.03 -4.67 10.02
C GLY A 236 9.55 -4.48 10.06
N LEU A 237 10.31 -5.58 9.96
CA LEU A 237 11.77 -5.52 9.84
C LEU A 237 12.22 -4.99 8.48
N LEU A 238 11.53 -5.34 7.38
CA LEU A 238 11.79 -4.81 6.05
C LEU A 238 11.52 -3.31 5.97
N GLU A 239 10.42 -2.83 6.57
CA GLU A 239 10.12 -1.40 6.65
C GLU A 239 11.21 -0.64 7.40
N ALA A 240 11.62 -1.11 8.59
CA ALA A 240 12.69 -0.50 9.36
C ALA A 240 14.03 -0.53 8.62
N PHE A 241 14.34 -1.63 7.92
CA PHE A 241 15.53 -1.75 7.09
C PHE A 241 15.51 -0.76 5.91
N VAL A 242 14.40 -0.69 5.17
CA VAL A 242 14.28 0.24 4.04
C VAL A 242 14.38 1.68 4.51
N ASP A 243 13.73 2.04 5.62
CA ASP A 243 13.81 3.37 6.21
C ASP A 243 15.28 3.75 6.54
N GLU A 244 15.98 2.87 7.27
CA GLU A 244 17.40 3.07 7.60
C GLU A 244 18.29 3.17 6.35
N ARG A 245 18.01 2.35 5.33
CA ARG A 245 18.79 2.34 4.08
C ARG A 245 18.48 3.49 3.15
N LEU A 246 17.27 4.03 3.14
CA LEU A 246 16.95 5.25 2.38
C LEU A 246 17.70 6.48 2.90
N GLU A 247 18.02 6.47 4.18
CA GLU A 247 18.84 7.51 4.80
C GLU A 247 20.33 7.22 4.54
N THR A 248 20.79 6.03 4.90
CA THR A 248 22.23 5.73 4.84
C THR A 248 22.79 5.53 3.44
N LEU A 249 21.96 5.13 2.46
CA LEU A 249 22.39 5.02 1.07
C LEU A 249 22.52 6.39 0.41
N ASP A 250 23.47 6.39 -0.49
CA ASP A 250 24.32 7.51 -0.81
C ASP A 250 23.92 8.13 -2.17
N ALA A 251 23.46 7.32 -3.13
CA ALA A 251 22.90 7.82 -4.40
C ALA A 251 21.41 7.52 -4.55
N ALA A 252 20.71 8.48 -5.18
CA ALA A 252 19.30 8.35 -5.52
C ALA A 252 18.97 7.11 -6.38
N PRO A 253 19.78 6.70 -7.38
CA PRO A 253 19.53 5.46 -8.12
C PRO A 253 19.60 4.19 -7.25
N ARG A 254 20.51 4.13 -6.25
CA ARG A 254 20.58 2.98 -5.32
C ARG A 254 19.36 2.94 -4.40
N ARG A 255 18.92 4.11 -3.92
CA ARG A 255 17.69 4.25 -3.12
C ARG A 255 16.43 3.89 -3.90
N ALA A 256 16.36 4.30 -5.17
CA ALA A 256 15.28 3.91 -6.06
C ALA A 256 15.28 2.39 -6.33
N ALA A 257 16.45 1.79 -6.60
CA ALA A 257 16.58 0.34 -6.78
C ALA A 257 16.17 -0.44 -5.53
N LEU A 258 16.57 0.01 -4.34
CA LEU A 258 16.12 -0.54 -3.06
C LEU A 258 14.59 -0.54 -2.96
N LEU A 259 13.93 0.58 -3.28
CA LEU A 259 12.47 0.70 -3.22
C LEU A 259 11.76 -0.17 -4.26
N GLN A 260 12.33 -0.31 -5.46
CA GLN A 260 11.78 -1.18 -6.50
C GLN A 260 11.82 -2.65 -6.07
N ASP A 261 12.93 -3.11 -5.50
CA ASP A 261 13.08 -4.48 -5.04
C ASP A 261 12.28 -4.76 -3.78
N ALA A 262 12.26 -3.81 -2.83
CA ALA A 262 11.41 -3.91 -1.64
C ALA A 262 9.92 -4.03 -2.02
N ALA A 263 9.45 -3.31 -3.04
CA ALA A 263 8.07 -3.43 -3.54
C ALA A 263 7.71 -4.83 -4.06
N LEU A 264 8.69 -5.63 -4.49
CA LEU A 264 8.46 -7.03 -4.90
C LEU A 264 8.32 -7.99 -3.70
N VAL A 265 8.84 -7.59 -2.52
CA VAL A 265 8.85 -8.40 -1.28
C VAL A 265 7.78 -7.93 -0.28
N TRP A 266 7.36 -6.67 -0.33
CA TRP A 266 6.38 -6.11 0.58
C TRP A 266 5.02 -6.77 0.50
N ARG A 267 4.33 -6.80 1.64
CA ARG A 267 2.93 -7.18 1.72
C ARG A 267 2.09 -6.23 0.85
N SER A 268 1.01 -6.79 0.34
CA SER A 268 0.17 -6.18 -0.68
C SER A 268 -1.20 -5.81 -0.15
N ARG A 269 -1.27 -5.07 0.96
CA ARG A 269 -2.51 -4.44 1.42
C ARG A 269 -2.52 -2.94 1.07
N PRO A 270 -3.70 -2.32 0.93
CA PRO A 270 -3.79 -0.88 0.64
C PRO A 270 -3.05 0.01 1.64
N GLU A 271 -3.01 -0.37 2.92
CA GLU A 271 -2.25 0.33 3.95
C GLU A 271 -0.73 0.29 3.71
N ASP A 272 -0.20 -0.86 3.29
CA ASP A 272 1.23 -1.05 2.99
C ASP A 272 1.66 -0.18 1.80
N ALA A 273 0.75 0.04 0.84
CA ALA A 273 1.00 0.87 -0.32
C ALA A 273 1.19 2.34 0.06
N THR A 274 0.53 2.81 1.13
CA THR A 274 0.70 4.18 1.63
C THR A 274 2.10 4.37 2.19
N VAL A 275 2.61 3.38 2.94
CA VAL A 275 3.98 3.37 3.47
C VAL A 275 5.01 3.37 2.32
N GLN A 276 4.79 2.54 1.30
CA GLN A 276 5.65 2.52 0.11
C GLN A 276 5.66 3.86 -0.64
N ILE A 277 4.50 4.48 -0.81
CA ILE A 277 4.38 5.78 -1.48
C ILE A 277 5.08 6.87 -0.67
N ASP A 278 5.00 6.84 0.67
CA ASP A 278 5.70 7.77 1.55
C ASP A 278 7.23 7.69 1.38
N PHE A 279 7.78 6.47 1.32
CA PHE A 279 9.21 6.29 1.03
C PHE A 279 9.64 6.87 -0.32
N TRP A 280 8.84 6.67 -1.38
CA TRP A 280 9.08 7.28 -2.68
C TRP A 280 8.95 8.80 -2.63
N GLU A 281 7.97 9.34 -1.90
CA GLU A 281 7.82 10.78 -1.70
C GLU A 281 9.04 11.39 -1.02
N ARG A 282 9.52 10.79 0.08
CA ARG A 282 10.73 11.22 0.80
C ARG A 282 11.95 11.24 -0.12
N LEU A 283 12.15 10.18 -0.92
CA LEU A 283 13.24 10.14 -1.91
C LEU A 283 13.11 11.28 -2.93
N GLY A 284 11.94 11.45 -3.54
CA GLY A 284 11.73 12.52 -4.54
C GLY A 284 11.91 13.93 -3.97
N ARG A 285 11.46 14.18 -2.73
CA ARG A 285 11.69 15.46 -2.02
C ARG A 285 13.18 15.70 -1.79
N SER A 286 13.93 14.67 -1.36
CA SER A 286 15.37 14.79 -1.14
C SER A 286 16.13 15.16 -2.43
N MET A 287 15.71 14.62 -3.57
CA MET A 287 16.31 14.92 -4.88
C MET A 287 16.02 16.36 -5.34
N LEU A 288 14.82 16.87 -5.07
CA LEU A 288 14.46 18.26 -5.35
C LEU A 288 15.25 19.25 -4.49
N VAL A 289 15.39 18.98 -3.18
CA VAL A 289 16.18 19.82 -2.27
C VAL A 289 17.67 19.83 -2.65
N GLY A 290 18.19 18.71 -3.13
CA GLY A 290 19.58 18.58 -3.58
C GLY A 290 19.90 19.22 -4.94
N GLY A 291 18.91 19.79 -5.64
CA GLY A 291 19.09 20.44 -6.95
C GLY A 291 19.23 19.48 -8.14
N ASP A 292 18.99 18.18 -7.96
CA ASP A 292 19.03 17.17 -9.04
C ASP A 292 17.69 17.09 -9.79
N VAL A 293 17.12 18.24 -10.15
CA VAL A 293 15.85 18.33 -10.89
C VAL A 293 15.89 17.66 -12.29
N PRO A 294 17.03 17.58 -13.04
CA PRO A 294 17.08 16.86 -14.32
C PRO A 294 16.77 15.36 -14.22
N SER A 295 16.89 14.76 -13.02
CA SER A 295 16.70 13.32 -12.79
C SER A 295 15.24 12.91 -12.53
N VAL A 296 14.29 13.85 -12.52
CA VAL A 296 12.87 13.56 -12.21
C VAL A 296 12.29 12.49 -13.12
N ARG A 297 12.66 12.45 -14.41
CA ARG A 297 12.19 11.39 -15.32
C ARG A 297 12.71 10.00 -14.98
N ALA A 298 13.96 9.91 -14.54
CA ALA A 298 14.54 8.65 -14.11
C ALA A 298 13.86 8.18 -12.82
N PHE A 299 13.66 9.10 -11.86
CA PHE A 299 12.88 8.83 -10.65
C PHE A 299 11.45 8.39 -10.96
N ALA A 300 10.76 9.12 -11.84
CA ALA A 300 9.37 8.82 -12.16
C ALA A 300 9.22 7.52 -12.96
N ARG A 301 10.16 7.25 -13.87
CA ARG A 301 10.26 5.94 -14.53
C ARG A 301 10.46 4.84 -13.48
N ALA A 302 11.36 5.03 -12.52
CA ALA A 302 11.62 4.05 -11.47
C ALA A 302 10.38 3.82 -10.59
N TYR A 303 9.68 4.89 -10.20
CA TYR A 303 8.42 4.85 -9.45
C TYR A 303 7.31 4.10 -10.20
N MET A 304 7.11 4.41 -11.49
CA MET A 304 6.10 3.73 -12.32
C MET A 304 6.43 2.25 -12.55
N GLN A 305 7.72 1.90 -12.56
CA GLN A 305 8.18 0.51 -12.68
C GLN A 305 8.11 -0.25 -11.35
N ALA A 306 8.04 0.47 -10.22
CA ALA A 306 7.89 -0.14 -8.91
C ALA A 306 6.53 -0.86 -8.85
N SER A 307 6.55 -2.11 -8.40
CA SER A 307 5.35 -2.96 -8.36
C SER A 307 4.47 -2.69 -7.12
N ILE A 308 4.19 -1.42 -6.85
CA ILE A 308 3.40 -0.94 -5.71
C ILE A 308 1.94 -1.35 -5.89
N PHE A 309 1.35 -1.97 -4.87
CA PHE A 309 -0.05 -2.38 -4.89
C PHE A 309 -0.99 -1.22 -4.53
N ALA A 310 -1.36 -0.39 -5.49
CA ALA A 310 -2.34 0.69 -5.24
C ALA A 310 -3.76 0.26 -5.66
N ALA A 311 -4.73 0.39 -4.75
CA ALA A 311 -6.14 0.42 -5.13
C ALA A 311 -6.44 1.72 -5.91
N PRO A 312 -7.36 1.71 -6.91
CA PRO A 312 -7.69 2.91 -7.67
C PRO A 312 -8.19 4.08 -6.80
N PRO A 313 -7.94 5.35 -7.21
CA PRO A 313 -7.37 5.74 -8.50
C PRO A 313 -5.83 5.73 -8.46
N ARG A 314 -5.26 5.17 -9.54
CA ARG A 314 -3.82 4.94 -9.78
C ARG A 314 -2.97 6.05 -9.14
N SER A 315 -1.91 5.68 -8.42
CA SER A 315 -0.82 6.62 -8.17
C SER A 315 -0.37 7.15 -9.53
N GLY A 316 -0.29 8.47 -9.65
CA GLY A 316 0.09 9.09 -10.91
C GLY A 316 1.52 8.72 -11.32
N PRO A 317 2.09 9.42 -12.31
CA PRO A 317 3.49 9.25 -12.70
C PRO A 317 4.51 9.44 -11.57
N LEU A 318 4.10 10.10 -10.50
CA LEU A 318 4.85 10.45 -9.30
C LEU A 318 3.89 10.40 -8.10
N PRO A 319 4.41 10.33 -6.86
CA PRO A 319 3.64 10.70 -5.67
C PRO A 319 2.94 12.05 -5.90
N ARG A 320 1.64 12.11 -5.56
CA ARG A 320 0.74 13.22 -5.93
C ARG A 320 1.25 14.59 -5.43
N SER A 321 1.83 14.58 -4.25
CA SER A 321 2.47 15.68 -3.54
C SER A 321 3.69 16.26 -4.27
N LEU A 322 4.43 15.46 -5.03
CA LEU A 322 5.65 15.89 -5.73
C LEU A 322 5.39 16.61 -7.05
N VAL A 323 4.21 16.44 -7.66
CA VAL A 323 3.89 17.02 -8.97
C VAL A 323 3.99 18.55 -8.93
N GLY A 324 3.44 19.18 -7.90
CA GLY A 324 3.53 20.64 -7.71
C GLY A 324 4.96 21.11 -7.45
N ASP A 325 5.70 20.40 -6.61
CA ASP A 325 7.06 20.75 -6.23
C ASP A 325 8.03 20.69 -7.42
N VAL A 326 7.92 19.67 -8.27
CA VAL A 326 8.71 19.56 -9.52
C VAL A 326 8.37 20.69 -10.50
N LEU A 327 7.08 20.97 -10.69
CA LEU A 327 6.61 22.03 -11.59
C LEU A 327 7.17 23.39 -11.14
N LEU A 328 7.11 23.67 -9.84
CA LEU A 328 7.67 24.88 -9.24
C LEU A 328 9.19 24.95 -9.39
N ALA A 329 9.91 23.86 -9.12
CA ALA A 329 11.37 23.84 -9.23
C ALA A 329 11.86 24.08 -10.67
N LEU A 330 11.32 23.33 -11.64
CA LEU A 330 11.65 23.49 -13.06
C LEU A 330 11.34 24.90 -13.57
N TYR A 331 10.23 25.47 -13.10
CA TYR A 331 9.83 26.82 -13.45
C TYR A 331 10.74 27.88 -12.81
N ALA A 332 11.03 27.77 -11.51
CA ALA A 332 11.88 28.71 -10.77
C ALA A 332 13.33 28.74 -11.29
N GLU A 333 13.84 27.59 -11.73
CA GLU A 333 15.18 27.47 -12.36
C GLU A 333 15.21 27.92 -13.83
N GLN A 334 14.10 28.43 -14.38
CA GLN A 334 13.95 28.80 -15.79
C GLN A 334 14.27 27.66 -16.78
N ARG A 335 14.03 26.41 -16.40
CA ARG A 335 14.30 25.23 -17.21
C ARG A 335 13.11 24.93 -18.13
N LEU A 336 12.89 25.82 -19.09
CA LEU A 336 11.70 25.84 -19.96
C LEU A 336 11.52 24.53 -20.74
N GLU A 337 12.54 24.04 -21.45
CA GLU A 337 12.43 22.78 -22.19
C GLU A 337 12.06 21.56 -21.31
N PRO A 338 12.76 21.29 -20.19
CA PRO A 338 12.35 20.24 -19.25
C PRO A 338 10.94 20.42 -18.67
N LEU A 339 10.53 21.66 -18.36
CA LEU A 339 9.19 21.98 -17.87
C LEU A 339 8.11 21.62 -18.90
N GLU A 340 8.33 21.96 -20.17
CA GLU A 340 7.44 21.61 -21.27
C GLU A 340 7.31 20.11 -21.48
N GLU A 341 8.44 19.42 -21.43
CA GLU A 341 8.50 17.97 -21.49
C GLU A 341 7.70 17.33 -20.36
N PHE A 342 7.85 17.84 -19.15
CA PHE A 342 7.16 17.35 -17.98
C PHE A 342 5.64 17.63 -18.05
N MET A 343 5.23 18.83 -18.44
CA MET A 343 3.82 19.17 -18.65
C MET A 343 3.15 18.32 -19.74
N ARG A 344 3.86 18.09 -20.85
CA ARG A 344 3.40 17.20 -21.93
C ARG A 344 3.21 15.78 -21.45
N TRP A 345 4.11 15.32 -20.59
CA TRP A 345 4.04 13.99 -20.01
C TRP A 345 2.88 13.87 -19.00
N LEU A 346 2.64 14.88 -18.16
CA LEU A 346 1.50 14.95 -17.24
C LEU A 346 0.14 14.97 -17.96
N ARG A 347 0.04 15.60 -19.15
CA ARG A 347 -1.18 15.60 -19.99
C ARG A 347 -1.69 14.19 -20.31
N PHE A 348 -0.80 13.22 -20.52
CA PHE A 348 -1.21 11.84 -20.76
C PHE A 348 -1.93 11.26 -19.54
N TRP A 349 -1.35 11.42 -18.36
CA TRP A 349 -1.87 10.84 -17.12
C TRP A 349 -3.12 11.56 -16.60
N PHE A 350 -3.25 12.87 -16.83
CA PHE A 350 -4.42 13.66 -16.44
C PHE A 350 -5.50 13.76 -17.53
N SER A 351 -5.41 12.90 -18.55
CA SER A 351 -6.48 12.72 -19.54
C SER A 351 -7.64 11.88 -19.02
N ASP A 352 -7.40 11.05 -17.99
CA ASP A 352 -8.44 10.28 -17.30
C ASP A 352 -9.26 11.16 -16.35
N PRO A 353 -10.59 11.29 -16.54
CA PRO A 353 -11.45 12.15 -15.73
C PRO A 353 -11.43 11.83 -14.23
N ALA A 354 -11.38 10.53 -13.86
CA ALA A 354 -11.40 10.10 -12.47
C ALA A 354 -10.10 10.50 -11.74
N THR A 355 -8.95 10.27 -12.38
CA THR A 355 -7.63 10.68 -11.86
C THR A 355 -7.53 12.20 -11.76
N ARG A 356 -8.03 12.93 -12.77
CA ARG A 356 -8.02 14.40 -12.79
C ARG A 356 -8.89 14.99 -11.67
N GLN A 357 -10.11 14.48 -11.49
CA GLN A 357 -11.03 14.95 -10.45
C GLN A 357 -10.45 14.76 -9.04
N ALA A 358 -9.84 13.59 -8.77
CA ALA A 358 -9.21 13.32 -7.48
C ALA A 358 -8.07 14.30 -7.17
N MET A 359 -7.22 14.60 -8.16
CA MET A 359 -6.09 15.51 -7.98
C MET A 359 -6.51 17.00 -7.91
N GLN A 360 -7.60 17.38 -8.57
CA GLN A 360 -8.18 18.72 -8.46
C GLN A 360 -8.81 18.97 -7.09
N ALA A 361 -9.50 17.97 -6.52
CA ALA A 361 -10.08 18.07 -5.18
C ALA A 361 -9.02 18.32 -4.09
N GLU A 362 -7.78 17.85 -4.32
CA GLU A 362 -6.64 18.05 -3.42
C GLU A 362 -5.88 19.37 -3.71
N GLY A 363 -6.30 20.19 -4.68
CA GLY A 363 -5.63 21.43 -5.09
C GLY A 363 -4.28 21.23 -5.82
N ARG A 364 -3.89 19.98 -6.08
CA ARG A 364 -2.55 19.59 -6.55
C ARG A 364 -2.31 19.86 -8.03
N LEU A 365 -3.39 20.06 -8.79
CA LEU A 365 -3.32 20.46 -10.20
C LEU A 365 -3.42 21.96 -10.42
N MET A 366 -3.54 22.80 -9.39
CA MET A 366 -3.76 24.24 -9.60
C MET A 366 -2.64 24.88 -10.44
N LEU A 367 -1.37 24.60 -10.11
CA LEU A 367 -0.20 25.03 -10.88
C LEU A 367 -0.18 24.45 -12.31
N TYR A 368 -0.45 23.15 -12.43
CA TYR A 368 -0.52 22.48 -13.73
C TYR A 368 -1.63 23.06 -14.62
N ASP A 369 -2.83 23.23 -14.10
CA ASP A 369 -4.01 23.76 -14.80
C ASP A 369 -3.79 25.24 -15.16
N MET A 370 -3.17 26.04 -14.28
CA MET A 370 -2.78 27.42 -14.60
C MET A 370 -1.80 27.49 -15.78
N MET A 371 -0.78 26.61 -15.81
CA MET A 371 0.18 26.55 -16.91
C MET A 371 -0.42 25.93 -18.19
N ASN A 372 -1.37 25.00 -18.05
CA ASN A 372 -1.94 24.25 -19.18
C ASN A 372 -3.14 24.97 -19.82
N ALA A 373 -3.92 25.76 -19.06
CA ALA A 373 -5.11 26.49 -19.52
C ALA A 373 -4.85 27.49 -20.65
N LYS A 374 -3.59 27.91 -20.87
CA LYS A 374 -3.21 28.84 -21.95
C LYS A 374 -2.61 28.17 -23.19
N THR A 375 -2.54 26.83 -23.23
CA THR A 375 -2.05 26.08 -24.40
C THR A 375 -3.16 25.61 -25.36
N GLY A 376 -4.43 25.92 -25.09
CA GLY A 376 -5.56 25.51 -25.94
C GLY A 376 -5.67 23.99 -26.08
N GLY A 377 -5.91 23.29 -24.97
CA GLY A 377 -6.21 21.85 -24.95
C GLY A 377 -7.73 21.57 -25.05
N PRO A 378 -8.15 20.39 -25.55
CA PRO A 378 -9.47 20.13 -26.12
C PRO A 378 -10.57 19.89 -25.06
N GLN A 379 -10.93 20.91 -24.28
CA GLN A 379 -12.07 20.80 -23.36
C GLN A 379 -13.43 21.14 -24.00
N ASP A 380 -13.45 21.66 -25.24
CA ASP A 380 -14.70 22.00 -25.95
C ASP A 380 -15.14 20.94 -26.99
N ALA A 381 -14.65 19.71 -26.91
CA ALA A 381 -15.16 18.62 -27.74
C ALA A 381 -16.51 18.12 -27.17
N VAL A 382 -17.59 18.72 -27.66
CA VAL A 382 -18.97 18.22 -27.59
C VAL A 382 -19.00 16.69 -27.81
N PRO A 383 -19.75 15.91 -27.00
CA PRO A 383 -19.83 14.46 -27.17
C PRO A 383 -20.32 14.08 -28.58
N PRO A 384 -19.89 12.93 -29.13
CA PRO A 384 -20.23 12.53 -30.49
C PRO A 384 -21.72 12.18 -30.57
N GLY A 385 -22.55 13.15 -30.95
CA GLY A 385 -23.99 12.97 -31.07
C GLY A 385 -24.75 14.00 -31.91
N THR A 386 -24.19 15.19 -32.18
CA THR A 386 -24.89 16.23 -32.95
C THR A 386 -23.98 16.84 -34.01
N ALA A 387 -23.62 16.04 -35.01
CA ALA A 387 -23.05 16.57 -36.24
C ALA A 387 -24.16 17.25 -37.06
N GLU A 388 -24.26 18.58 -36.98
CA GLU A 388 -24.91 19.35 -38.04
C GLU A 388 -24.13 19.14 -39.34
N LYS A 389 -24.86 18.68 -40.36
CA LYS A 389 -24.34 18.43 -41.70
C LYS A 389 -23.97 19.75 -42.36
N GLY A 390 -22.72 19.86 -42.81
CA GLY A 390 -22.41 20.64 -44.02
C GLY A 390 -21.42 21.79 -43.91
N LYS A 391 -20.17 21.55 -43.45
CA LYS A 391 -19.01 22.36 -43.90
C LYS A 391 -17.77 21.48 -44.13
N PRO A 392 -16.91 21.79 -45.13
CA PRO A 392 -15.86 20.88 -45.58
C PRO A 392 -14.66 20.86 -44.63
N ARG A 393 -14.18 19.65 -44.32
CA ARG A 393 -12.90 19.38 -43.66
C ARG A 393 -11.73 19.69 -44.61
N ARG A 394 -11.29 20.95 -44.71
CA ARG A 394 -9.98 21.29 -45.29
C ARG A 394 -9.63 22.76 -45.03
N GLN A 395 -9.10 23.05 -43.84
CA GLN A 395 -8.20 24.19 -43.52
C GLN A 395 -8.07 24.33 -41.99
N GLN A 396 -7.55 23.31 -41.32
CA GLN A 396 -7.04 23.45 -39.94
C GLN A 396 -5.84 22.51 -39.79
N ARG A 397 -4.82 22.77 -40.61
CA ARG A 397 -3.45 22.29 -40.40
C ARG A 397 -2.56 23.54 -40.29
N GLY A 398 -2.93 24.41 -39.34
CA GLY A 398 -2.08 25.51 -38.87
C GLY A 398 -1.21 24.97 -37.73
N LYS A 399 0.09 25.22 -37.83
CA LYS A 399 1.19 24.82 -36.93
C LYS A 399 0.78 24.56 -35.47
N ARG A 400 0.91 23.30 -35.04
CA ARG A 400 0.97 22.91 -33.62
C ARG A 400 2.42 22.56 -33.29
N GLY A 401 3.20 23.60 -33.06
CA GLY A 401 4.54 23.55 -32.48
C GLY A 401 4.67 24.79 -31.62
N TRP A 402 5.40 24.69 -30.51
CA TRP A 402 5.85 25.84 -29.75
C TRP A 402 6.66 26.72 -30.72
N ASP A 403 6.07 27.78 -31.26
CA ASP A 403 6.78 28.70 -32.14
C ASP A 403 7.81 29.45 -31.28
N ALA A 404 9.04 28.95 -31.31
CA ALA A 404 10.23 29.46 -30.62
C ALA A 404 10.76 30.77 -31.24
N SER A 405 9.87 31.69 -31.63
CA SER A 405 10.25 32.96 -32.24
C SER A 405 9.54 34.13 -31.55
N GLY A 406 10.13 34.58 -30.45
CA GLY A 406 9.79 35.82 -29.74
C GLY A 406 10.06 35.73 -28.23
N PRO A 407 10.61 36.77 -27.56
CA PRO A 407 11.00 36.74 -26.15
C PRO A 407 9.81 36.78 -25.16
N GLY A 408 8.75 35.99 -25.39
CA GLY A 408 7.51 36.06 -24.60
C GLY A 408 6.64 34.80 -24.58
N GLY A 409 7.17 33.62 -24.92
CA GLY A 409 6.38 32.38 -25.07
C GLY A 409 5.96 31.64 -23.78
N MET A 410 6.45 32.04 -22.61
CA MET A 410 5.92 31.63 -21.31
C MET A 410 5.82 32.88 -20.43
N HIS A 411 4.61 33.41 -20.25
CA HIS A 411 4.39 34.32 -19.13
C HIS A 411 4.50 33.52 -17.83
N GLN A 412 5.08 34.15 -16.81
CA GLN A 412 5.23 33.56 -15.50
C GLN A 412 3.89 32.92 -15.05
N PRO A 413 3.83 31.63 -14.64
CA PRO A 413 2.64 30.94 -14.15
C PRO A 413 2.01 31.70 -13.00
N VAL A 414 2.80 32.45 -12.25
CA VAL A 414 2.31 33.53 -11.42
C VAL A 414 2.12 34.74 -12.34
N ALA A 415 1.02 34.78 -13.09
CA ALA A 415 0.50 36.05 -13.56
C ALA A 415 0.03 36.77 -12.30
N VAL A 416 0.98 37.44 -11.66
CA VAL A 416 0.71 38.33 -10.56
C VAL A 416 -0.23 39.39 -11.13
N ASN A 417 -1.50 39.35 -10.76
CA ASN A 417 -2.34 40.53 -10.90
C ASN A 417 -1.76 41.54 -9.91
N VAL A 418 -0.88 42.41 -10.41
CA VAL A 418 -0.32 43.49 -9.61
C VAL A 418 -1.46 44.48 -9.41
N SER A 419 -1.94 44.60 -8.17
CA SER A 419 -2.92 45.61 -7.84
C SER A 419 -2.35 46.98 -8.13
N ARG A 420 -2.99 47.75 -9.03
CA ARG A 420 -2.58 49.13 -9.34
C ARG A 420 -2.57 50.00 -8.08
N ALA A 421 -3.48 49.72 -7.14
CA ALA A 421 -3.53 50.39 -5.85
C ALA A 421 -2.34 50.02 -4.96
N ALA A 422 -1.95 48.74 -4.93
CA ALA A 422 -0.76 48.29 -4.19
C ALA A 422 0.55 48.81 -4.80
N ASP A 423 0.63 48.89 -6.13
CA ASP A 423 1.80 49.42 -6.85
C ASP A 423 1.94 50.93 -6.63
N THR A 424 0.83 51.67 -6.68
CA THR A 424 0.81 53.12 -6.35
C THR A 424 1.20 53.35 -4.89
N PHE A 425 0.60 52.60 -3.96
CA PHE A 425 0.96 52.64 -2.54
C PHE A 425 2.45 52.34 -2.31
N TYR A 426 2.98 51.31 -2.98
CA TYR A 426 4.38 50.92 -2.85
C TYR A 426 5.33 51.97 -3.45
N ALA A 427 4.97 52.59 -4.59
CA ALA A 427 5.72 53.69 -5.17
C ALA A 427 5.74 54.93 -4.25
N GLU A 428 4.61 55.27 -3.62
CA GLU A 428 4.54 56.33 -2.60
C GLU A 428 5.44 56.00 -1.39
N MET A 429 5.46 54.74 -0.95
CA MET A 429 6.35 54.30 0.12
C MET A 429 7.83 54.40 -0.26
N LEU A 430 8.21 54.03 -1.49
CA LEU A 430 9.59 54.16 -1.97
C LEU A 430 9.99 55.63 -2.12
N SER A 431 9.09 56.50 -2.59
CA SER A 431 9.33 57.95 -2.66
C SER A 431 9.57 58.55 -1.27
N ALA A 432 8.74 58.18 -0.28
CA ALA A 432 8.91 58.60 1.10
C ALA A 432 10.22 58.08 1.72
N LEU A 433 10.64 56.87 1.34
CA LEU A 433 11.92 56.28 1.74
C LEU A 433 13.12 57.05 1.14
N ASP A 434 13.06 57.40 -0.16
CA ASP A 434 14.10 58.16 -0.86
C ASP A 434 14.24 59.58 -0.31
N GLU A 435 13.13 60.22 0.05
CA GLU A 435 13.07 61.54 0.69
C GLU A 435 13.39 61.52 2.20
N ARG A 436 13.57 60.33 2.80
CA ARG A 436 13.78 60.12 4.24
C ARG A 436 12.62 60.60 5.14
N HIS A 437 11.40 60.61 4.63
CA HIS A 437 10.17 60.89 5.39
C HIS A 437 9.67 59.65 6.14
N TYR A 438 10.45 59.17 7.11
CA TYR A 438 10.21 57.88 7.78
C TYR A 438 8.91 57.82 8.61
N ASP A 439 8.50 58.92 9.25
CA ASP A 439 7.27 58.95 10.06
C ASP A 439 6.01 58.80 9.21
N ASP A 440 5.97 59.47 8.05
CA ASP A 440 4.87 59.35 7.09
C ASP A 440 4.83 57.94 6.48
N MET A 441 6.00 57.37 6.19
CA MET A 441 6.11 55.99 5.71
C MET A 441 5.57 54.98 6.73
N VAL A 442 5.89 55.12 8.02
CA VAL A 442 5.38 54.24 9.09
C VAL A 442 3.87 54.37 9.23
N ARG A 443 3.34 55.59 9.19
CA ARG A 443 1.90 55.85 9.24
C ARG A 443 1.17 55.23 8.05
N LEU A 444 1.66 55.43 6.83
CA LEU A 444 1.11 54.85 5.61
C LEU A 444 1.15 53.32 5.63
N PHE A 445 2.28 52.76 6.08
CA PHE A 445 2.45 51.32 6.22
C PHE A 445 1.46 50.72 7.21
N ARG A 446 1.38 51.24 8.44
CA ARG A 446 0.48 50.69 9.48
C ARG A 446 -0.99 50.77 9.09
N ALA A 447 -1.40 51.84 8.40
CA ALA A 447 -2.79 52.04 7.98
C ALA A 447 -3.22 51.12 6.82
N ASN A 448 -2.35 50.92 5.82
CA ASN A 448 -2.76 50.33 4.54
C ASN A 448 -2.22 48.91 4.31
N SER A 449 -1.12 48.52 4.96
CA SER A 449 -0.50 47.20 4.77
C SER A 449 -1.43 45.99 4.97
N PRO A 450 -2.41 45.97 5.90
CA PRO A 450 -3.32 44.83 6.02
C PRO A 450 -4.18 44.60 4.79
N GLN A 451 -4.51 45.67 4.06
CA GLN A 451 -5.36 45.62 2.87
C GLN A 451 -4.61 45.01 1.69
N TYR A 452 -3.29 45.25 1.61
CA TYR A 452 -2.43 44.81 0.52
C TYR A 452 -1.51 43.63 0.91
N ARG A 453 -1.81 42.92 2.00
CA ARG A 453 -0.95 41.87 2.57
C ARG A 453 -0.61 40.73 1.59
N ARG A 454 -1.53 40.39 0.69
CA ARG A 454 -1.36 39.33 -0.31
C ARG A 454 -1.03 39.87 -1.69
N GLU A 455 -0.88 41.19 -1.81
CA GLU A 455 -0.53 41.85 -3.05
C GLU A 455 0.98 41.75 -3.27
N PHE A 456 1.34 41.64 -4.53
CA PHE A 456 2.71 41.60 -4.96
C PHE A 456 3.14 42.99 -5.42
N VAL A 457 4.36 43.35 -5.07
CA VAL A 457 5.00 44.62 -5.41
C VAL A 457 6.36 44.35 -6.05
N PRO A 458 6.91 45.27 -6.84
CA PRO A 458 8.26 45.15 -7.37
C PRO A 458 9.28 44.89 -6.23
N SER A 459 10.25 44.04 -6.49
CA SER A 459 11.34 43.79 -5.54
C SER A 459 12.20 45.05 -5.42
N PRO A 460 12.52 45.50 -4.20
CA PRO A 460 13.31 46.71 -3.99
C PRO A 460 14.76 46.57 -4.47
N THR A 461 15.24 45.35 -4.70
CA THR A 461 16.59 45.08 -5.23
C THR A 461 16.61 44.81 -6.73
N ASP A 462 15.47 44.44 -7.32
CA ASP A 462 15.36 44.12 -8.74
C ASP A 462 13.92 44.34 -9.22
N GLY A 463 13.69 45.45 -9.92
CA GLY A 463 12.36 45.83 -10.42
C GLY A 463 11.77 44.88 -11.47
N GLN A 464 12.52 43.88 -11.96
CA GLN A 464 12.00 42.83 -12.85
C GLN A 464 11.35 41.67 -12.08
N HIS A 465 11.54 41.60 -10.76
CA HIS A 465 10.97 40.56 -9.91
C HIS A 465 9.86 41.11 -9.03
N TYR A 466 8.79 40.34 -8.84
CA TYR A 466 7.71 40.68 -7.92
C TYR A 466 7.80 39.83 -6.65
N MET A 467 7.53 40.43 -5.51
CA MET A 467 7.45 39.75 -4.23
C MET A 467 6.27 40.25 -3.41
N LEU A 468 5.82 39.46 -2.44
CA LEU A 468 4.76 39.89 -1.52
C LEU A 468 5.20 41.16 -0.77
N LEU A 469 4.28 42.12 -0.60
CA LEU A 469 4.53 43.37 0.13
C LEU A 469 5.26 43.18 1.48
N PRO A 470 4.90 42.22 2.36
CA PRO A 470 5.67 41.94 3.57
C PRO A 470 7.16 41.61 3.33
N VAL A 471 7.47 40.88 2.26
CA VAL A 471 8.85 40.48 1.91
C VAL A 471 9.64 41.67 1.40
N ALA A 472 9.02 42.51 0.57
CA ALA A 472 9.62 43.76 0.09
C ALA A 472 9.95 44.69 1.26
N MET A 473 9.03 44.86 2.21
CA MET A 473 9.23 45.67 3.40
C MET A 473 10.36 45.16 4.29
N ARG A 474 10.48 43.84 4.42
CA ARG A 474 11.61 43.22 5.13
C ARG A 474 12.95 43.51 4.46
N SER A 475 12.98 43.50 3.13
CA SER A 475 14.18 43.80 2.35
C SER A 475 14.58 45.28 2.47
N ILE A 476 13.61 46.20 2.40
CA ILE A 476 13.83 47.63 2.63
C ILE A 476 14.39 47.87 4.03
N ARG A 477 13.79 47.27 5.07
CA ARG A 477 14.25 47.41 6.46
C ARG A 477 15.68 46.89 6.66
N LYS A 478 16.04 45.78 6.01
CA LYS A 478 17.43 45.27 6.05
C LYS A 478 18.41 46.20 5.34
N GLY A 479 17.97 46.88 4.29
CA GLY A 479 18.79 47.83 3.53
C GLY A 479 18.88 49.24 4.14
N ASN A 480 17.94 49.61 5.02
CA ASN A 480 17.86 50.96 5.60
C ASN A 480 17.68 50.92 7.14
N GLN A 481 18.79 51.17 7.86
CA GLN A 481 18.84 51.14 9.32
C GLN A 481 18.10 52.32 9.98
N GLU A 482 18.07 53.50 9.34
CA GLU A 482 17.34 54.67 9.86
C GLU A 482 15.84 54.37 9.88
N PHE A 483 15.29 53.83 8.79
CA PHE A 483 13.91 53.38 8.72
C PHE A 483 13.61 52.25 9.72
N ALA A 484 14.52 51.28 9.86
CA ALA A 484 14.38 50.19 10.82
C ALA A 484 14.21 50.69 12.27
N ASN A 485 14.88 51.78 12.63
CA ASN A 485 14.76 52.38 13.96
C ASN A 485 13.41 53.10 14.16
N VAL A 486 12.87 53.76 13.12
CA VAL A 486 11.59 54.50 13.22
C VAL A 486 10.39 53.55 13.24
N ILE A 487 10.38 52.50 12.41
CA ILE A 487 9.25 51.54 12.38
C ILE A 487 9.12 50.73 13.68
N GLY A 488 10.24 50.50 14.37
CA GLY A 488 10.30 49.80 15.66
C GLY A 488 9.92 50.65 16.88
N GLN A 489 9.55 51.93 16.69
CA GLN A 489 9.08 52.75 17.81
C GLN A 489 7.77 52.21 18.42
N PRO A 490 7.56 52.41 19.74
CA PRO A 490 6.38 51.92 20.45
C PRO A 490 5.06 52.33 19.77
N LEU A 491 4.08 51.42 19.81
CA LEU A 491 2.72 51.71 19.38
C LEU A 491 2.10 52.82 20.25
N SER A 492 1.17 53.58 19.69
CA SER A 492 0.35 54.51 20.49
C SER A 492 -0.53 53.75 21.47
N SER A 493 -1.00 54.41 22.53
CA SER A 493 -1.83 53.76 23.57
C SER A 493 -3.09 53.09 23.01
N ALA A 494 -3.67 53.62 21.93
CA ALA A 494 -4.83 53.04 21.26
C ALA A 494 -4.48 51.78 20.45
N GLU A 495 -3.37 51.79 19.71
CA GLU A 495 -2.87 50.62 18.96
C GLU A 495 -2.45 49.49 19.91
N GLN A 496 -1.88 49.84 21.06
CA GLN A 496 -1.46 48.88 22.08
C GLN A 496 -2.65 48.12 22.69
N LEU A 497 -3.75 48.84 23.02
CA LEU A 497 -4.98 48.21 23.51
C LEU A 497 -5.60 47.26 22.48
N LEU A 498 -5.56 47.62 21.18
CA LEU A 498 -6.05 46.76 20.10
C LEU A 498 -5.18 45.50 19.95
N ALA A 499 -3.85 45.63 20.05
CA ALA A 499 -2.94 44.51 20.00
C ALA A 499 -3.19 43.50 21.12
N GLU A 500 -3.41 43.98 22.36
CA GLU A 500 -3.73 43.14 23.51
C GLU A 500 -5.04 42.36 23.30
N GLN A 501 -6.08 43.00 22.76
CA GLN A 501 -7.35 42.33 22.46
C GLN A 501 -7.21 41.23 21.40
N VAL A 502 -6.39 41.45 20.37
CA VAL A 502 -6.12 40.47 19.32
C VAL A 502 -5.36 39.26 19.87
N LEU A 503 -4.30 39.52 20.66
CA LEU A 503 -3.51 38.47 21.30
C LEU A 503 -4.34 37.63 22.28
N ALA A 504 -5.26 38.25 23.02
CA ALA A 504 -6.15 37.54 23.93
C ALA A 504 -7.19 36.67 23.21
N ARG A 505 -7.71 37.12 22.07
CA ARG A 505 -8.70 36.37 21.28
C ARG A 505 -8.11 35.20 20.50
N GLN A 506 -6.79 35.20 20.26
CA GLN A 506 -6.08 34.18 19.48
C GLN A 506 -6.68 33.94 18.08
N ASP A 507 -7.35 34.95 17.51
CA ASP A 507 -7.90 34.88 16.16
C ASP A 507 -6.77 34.95 15.14
N VAL A 508 -6.70 33.95 14.25
CA VAL A 508 -5.61 33.81 13.27
C VAL A 508 -5.54 35.03 12.36
N VAL A 509 -6.69 35.53 11.87
CA VAL A 509 -6.72 36.66 10.95
C VAL A 509 -6.27 37.95 11.65
N GLY A 510 -6.70 38.16 12.89
CA GLY A 510 -6.23 39.25 13.74
C GLY A 510 -4.73 39.18 14.01
N LEU A 511 -4.22 38.03 14.44
CA LEU A 511 -2.79 37.82 14.74
C LEU A 511 -1.92 38.09 13.53
N GLU A 512 -2.31 37.61 12.36
CA GLU A 512 -1.54 37.85 11.15
C GLU A 512 -1.54 39.32 10.70
N LYS A 513 -2.64 40.06 10.93
CA LYS A 513 -2.68 41.51 10.71
C LYS A 513 -1.77 42.24 11.69
N LEU A 514 -1.81 41.85 12.96
CA LEU A 514 -0.98 42.42 14.01
C LEU A 514 0.52 42.17 13.74
N ALA A 515 0.89 40.95 13.33
CA ALA A 515 2.26 40.61 12.94
C ALA A 515 2.77 41.48 11.78
N MET A 516 1.89 41.96 10.89
CA MET A 516 2.25 42.84 9.77
C MET A 516 2.25 44.33 10.13
N GLN A 517 1.31 44.81 10.95
CA GLN A 517 1.20 46.23 11.29
C GLN A 517 2.20 46.64 12.37
N ALA A 518 2.42 45.77 13.34
CA ALA A 518 3.27 46.03 14.50
C ALA A 518 4.70 45.50 14.28
N VAL A 519 5.13 45.42 13.01
CA VAL A 519 6.45 44.97 12.58
C VAL A 519 7.54 45.76 13.30
N GLY A 520 8.46 45.06 13.95
CA GLY A 520 9.54 45.68 14.73
C GLY A 520 9.16 46.10 16.15
N THR A 521 7.96 45.78 16.63
CA THR A 521 7.50 46.05 18.00
C THR A 521 7.28 44.75 18.79
N PRO A 522 7.25 44.79 20.14
CA PRO A 522 6.97 43.61 20.96
C PRO A 522 5.62 42.93 20.67
N ALA A 523 4.62 43.71 20.23
CA ALA A 523 3.31 43.19 19.86
C ALA A 523 3.36 42.35 18.56
N GLY A 524 4.16 42.78 17.58
CA GLY A 524 4.38 42.02 16.34
C GLY A 524 5.12 40.70 16.59
N ALA A 525 6.14 40.73 17.45
CA ALA A 525 6.88 39.53 17.86
C ALA A 525 5.99 38.51 18.61
N ALA A 526 5.11 38.99 19.51
CA ALA A 526 4.13 38.14 20.19
C ALA A 526 3.12 37.51 19.22
N ALA A 527 2.67 38.24 18.21
CA ALA A 527 1.79 37.71 17.18
C ALA A 527 2.48 36.60 16.33
N CYS A 528 3.74 36.83 15.95
CA CYS A 528 4.56 35.83 15.26
C CYS A 528 4.79 34.57 16.09
N LEU A 529 5.04 34.71 17.40
CA LEU A 529 5.16 33.59 18.33
C LEU A 529 3.88 32.75 18.36
N ALA A 530 2.71 33.38 18.49
CA ALA A 530 1.43 32.68 18.52
C ALA A 530 1.12 31.95 17.21
N LEU A 531 1.42 32.56 16.07
CA LEU A 531 1.25 31.95 14.74
C LEU A 531 2.22 30.78 14.52
N GLY A 532 3.47 30.94 14.97
CA GLY A 532 4.48 29.88 14.94
C GLY A 532 4.09 28.70 15.81
N ASP A 533 3.63 28.94 17.04
CA ASP A 533 3.21 27.87 17.98
C ASP A 533 2.03 27.07 17.44
N ARG A 534 1.10 27.75 16.77
CA ARG A 534 -0.01 27.09 16.08
C ARG A 534 0.47 26.22 14.91
N ALA A 535 1.40 26.71 14.09
CA ALA A 535 1.96 25.95 12.97
C ALA A 535 2.78 24.75 13.45
N LEU A 536 3.57 24.93 14.51
CA LEU A 536 4.36 23.89 15.14
C LEU A 536 3.47 22.78 15.71
N ALA A 537 2.38 23.15 16.41
CA ALA A 537 1.39 22.19 16.90
C ALA A 537 0.66 21.44 15.77
N GLY A 538 0.54 22.06 14.59
CA GLY A 538 -0.02 21.46 13.39
C GLY A 538 0.95 20.59 12.58
N GLY A 539 2.21 20.47 13.01
CA GLY A 539 3.25 19.71 12.29
C GLY A 539 3.83 20.42 11.05
N ASP A 540 3.51 21.70 10.82
CA ASP A 540 4.05 22.48 9.71
C ASP A 540 5.35 23.20 10.14
N PHE A 541 6.43 22.42 10.24
CA PHE A 541 7.71 22.89 10.77
C PHE A 541 8.35 24.00 9.94
N LEU A 542 8.14 24.01 8.62
CA LEU A 542 8.64 25.06 7.73
C LEU A 542 7.93 26.39 7.98
N ARG A 543 6.60 26.37 8.10
CA ARG A 543 5.82 27.57 8.39
C ARG A 543 6.05 28.07 9.82
N ALA A 544 6.19 27.15 10.78
CA ALA A 544 6.58 27.48 12.14
C ALA A 544 7.94 28.19 12.18
N ARG A 545 8.95 27.64 11.49
CA ARG A 545 10.29 28.25 11.37
C ARG A 545 10.21 29.67 10.82
N SER A 546 9.47 29.87 9.73
CA SER A 546 9.30 31.20 9.11
C SER A 546 8.75 32.24 10.08
N TRP A 547 7.73 31.88 10.86
CA TRP A 547 7.15 32.80 11.85
C TRP A 547 8.09 33.10 13.02
N TYR A 548 8.84 32.11 13.51
CA TYR A 548 9.80 32.35 14.58
C TYR A 548 10.99 33.19 14.13
N GLU A 549 11.51 32.97 12.91
CA GLU A 549 12.55 33.82 12.30
C GLU A 549 12.06 35.27 12.14
N GLU A 550 10.81 35.43 11.71
CA GLU A 550 10.17 36.74 11.59
C GLU A 550 10.07 37.43 12.95
N GLY A 551 9.50 36.76 13.96
CA GLY A 551 9.42 37.29 15.32
C GLY A 551 10.78 37.62 15.93
N LEU A 552 11.83 36.82 15.67
CA LEU A 552 13.18 37.07 16.19
C LEU A 552 13.83 38.32 15.62
N SER A 553 13.48 38.70 14.40
CA SER A 553 13.96 39.94 13.81
C SER A 553 13.39 41.19 14.49
N GLU A 554 12.41 41.02 15.39
CA GLU A 554 11.54 42.10 15.91
C GLU A 554 11.33 42.05 17.44
N ALA A 555 11.78 40.96 18.07
CA ALA A 555 11.56 40.69 19.47
C ALA A 555 12.41 41.57 20.39
N ALA A 556 11.76 42.12 21.43
CA ALA A 556 12.43 42.72 22.57
C ALA A 556 13.28 41.69 23.32
N VAL A 557 14.26 42.16 24.09
CA VAL A 557 15.28 41.32 24.74
C VAL A 557 14.68 40.19 25.57
N ASP A 558 13.54 40.44 26.21
CA ASP A 558 12.77 39.49 27.03
C ASP A 558 11.99 38.44 26.23
N GLN A 559 11.59 38.75 24.99
CA GLN A 559 10.83 37.83 24.12
C GLN A 559 11.72 36.90 23.29
N ARG A 560 12.97 37.30 23.05
CA ARG A 560 13.94 36.55 22.22
C ARG A 560 14.20 35.11 22.70
N PRO A 561 14.41 34.84 24.01
CA PRO A 561 14.69 33.48 24.46
C PRO A 561 13.57 32.49 24.13
N HIS A 562 12.31 32.94 24.24
CA HIS A 562 11.16 32.11 23.91
C HIS A 562 11.14 31.77 22.42
N LEU A 563 11.24 32.78 21.55
CA LEU A 563 11.25 32.58 20.10
C LEU A 563 12.46 31.76 19.60
N GLN A 564 13.65 31.96 20.18
CA GLN A 564 14.84 31.18 19.84
C GLN A 564 14.65 29.69 20.16
N ALA A 565 14.07 29.37 21.32
CA ALA A 565 13.78 27.97 21.68
C ALA A 565 12.83 27.33 20.66
N ARG A 566 11.77 28.02 20.23
CA ARG A 566 10.82 27.43 19.26
C ARG A 566 11.40 27.34 17.85
N LEU A 567 12.17 28.34 17.42
CA LEU A 567 12.92 28.29 16.17
C LEU A 567 13.81 27.06 16.14
N ARG A 568 14.50 26.80 17.25
CA ARG A 568 15.44 25.71 17.41
C ARG A 568 14.76 24.35 17.33
N LEU A 569 13.61 24.20 17.98
CA LEU A 569 12.78 23.00 17.87
C LEU A 569 12.23 22.79 16.46
N ALA A 570 11.65 23.82 15.83
CA ALA A 570 11.12 23.74 14.46
C ALA A 570 12.20 23.42 13.42
N SER A 571 13.41 23.99 13.59
CA SER A 571 14.53 23.76 12.67
C SER A 571 15.18 22.39 12.86
N ALA A 572 15.22 21.88 14.11
CA ALA A 572 15.64 20.52 14.38
C ALA A 572 14.75 19.48 13.70
N ALA A 573 13.44 19.70 13.63
CA ALA A 573 12.50 18.86 12.87
C ALA A 573 12.77 18.86 11.35
N LEU A 574 13.52 19.85 10.85
CA LEU A 574 13.98 19.97 9.47
C LEU A 574 15.43 19.52 9.29
N GLY A 575 15.97 18.88 10.34
CA GLY A 575 17.29 18.29 10.36
C GLY A 575 18.45 19.19 10.70
N LYS A 576 18.23 20.49 10.88
CA LYS A 576 19.32 21.37 11.32
C LYS A 576 18.80 22.34 12.37
N PRO A 577 19.16 22.22 13.65
CA PRO A 577 18.75 23.16 14.67
C PRO A 577 19.38 24.51 14.35
N VAL A 578 18.55 25.55 14.32
CA VAL A 578 18.94 26.93 14.08
C VAL A 578 18.35 27.75 15.24
N GLY A 579 19.11 28.73 15.76
CA GLY A 579 18.74 29.48 16.97
C GLY A 579 19.61 29.11 18.17
N GLU A 580 19.61 29.91 19.23
CA GLU A 580 20.45 29.67 20.42
C GLU A 580 19.77 28.70 21.41
N PRO A 581 20.55 27.93 22.19
CA PRO A 581 20.01 27.10 23.26
C PRO A 581 19.31 27.94 24.34
N PRO A 582 18.17 27.48 24.89
CA PRO A 582 17.54 28.16 26.01
C PRO A 582 18.46 28.12 27.24
N ARG A 583 18.42 29.19 28.05
CA ARG A 583 19.10 29.27 29.35
C ARG A 583 18.14 29.21 30.54
N GLU A 584 16.83 29.32 30.26
CA GLU A 584 15.75 29.31 31.23
C GLU A 584 14.72 28.24 30.86
N PRO A 585 13.90 27.76 31.82
CA PRO A 585 12.87 26.77 31.55
C PRO A 585 11.90 27.22 30.44
N VAL A 586 11.76 26.37 29.43
CA VAL A 586 10.95 26.62 28.24
C VAL A 586 9.51 26.21 28.51
N ALA A 587 8.56 27.14 28.40
CA ALA A 587 7.14 26.79 28.47
C ALA A 587 6.74 25.95 27.24
N VAL A 588 6.12 24.79 27.43
CA VAL A 588 5.60 23.93 26.36
C VAL A 588 4.21 23.47 26.77
N GLY A 589 3.18 23.93 26.06
CA GLY A 589 1.78 23.74 26.48
C GLY A 589 1.53 24.35 27.87
N SER A 590 0.95 23.58 28.79
CA SER A 590 0.72 24.00 30.19
C SER A 590 1.91 23.74 31.12
N GLY A 591 3.01 23.14 30.64
CA GLY A 591 4.17 22.74 31.44
C GLY A 591 5.42 23.58 31.16
N ARG A 592 6.45 23.41 32.00
CA ARG A 592 7.81 23.97 31.78
C ARG A 592 8.83 22.84 31.67
N VAL A 593 9.71 22.93 30.68
CA VAL A 593 10.79 21.96 30.41
C VAL A 593 12.13 22.60 30.75
N SER A 594 13.05 21.86 31.39
CA SER A 594 14.38 22.39 31.69
C SER A 594 15.22 22.58 30.42
N PRO A 595 16.16 23.55 30.38
CA PRO A 595 17.03 23.78 29.23
C PRO A 595 17.77 22.54 28.73
N GLU A 596 18.27 21.72 29.65
CA GLU A 596 19.09 20.53 29.34
C GLU A 596 18.25 19.46 28.67
N ARG A 597 17.03 19.25 29.18
CA ARG A 597 16.09 18.30 28.60
C ARG A 597 15.63 18.77 27.21
N PHE A 598 15.36 20.06 27.06
CA PHE A 598 14.94 20.65 25.79
C PHE A 598 16.02 20.47 24.70
N GLU A 599 17.29 20.76 25.00
CA GLU A 599 18.36 20.60 24.02
C GLU A 599 18.66 19.15 23.65
N LYS A 600 18.46 18.23 24.58
CA LYS A 600 18.55 16.81 24.26
C LYS A 600 17.49 16.42 23.22
N GLU A 601 16.25 16.84 23.43
CA GLU A 601 15.14 16.54 22.51
C GLU A 601 15.34 17.18 21.12
N VAL A 602 15.93 18.39 21.04
CA VAL A 602 16.28 19.08 19.79
C VAL A 602 17.38 18.34 19.00
N ASN A 603 18.46 17.93 19.67
CA ASN A 603 19.59 17.27 18.99
C ASN A 603 19.21 15.87 18.49
N ASP A 604 18.42 15.12 19.28
CA ASP A 604 17.90 13.81 18.90
C ASP A 604 16.99 13.91 17.67
N LEU A 605 16.22 15.00 17.55
CA LEU A 605 15.35 15.27 16.41
C LEU A 605 16.16 15.62 15.14
N SER A 606 17.23 16.39 15.25
CA SER A 606 18.07 16.80 14.12
C SER A 606 18.95 15.69 13.56
N ALA A 607 19.61 14.91 14.43
CA ALA A 607 20.53 13.87 14.00
C ALA A 607 19.84 12.77 13.16
N ARG A 608 18.55 12.52 13.43
CA ARG A 608 17.70 11.62 12.64
C ARG A 608 17.50 12.09 11.19
N THR A 609 17.67 13.37 10.90
CA THR A 609 17.31 13.93 9.59
C THR A 609 18.53 14.18 8.69
N VAL A 610 19.76 14.36 9.23
CA VAL A 610 20.98 14.74 8.46
C VAL A 610 21.71 13.58 7.81
N ASN A 611 21.67 12.38 8.39
CA ASN A 611 22.46 11.23 7.90
C ASN A 611 21.95 10.64 6.56
N ALA A 612 21.07 11.35 5.87
CA ALA A 612 20.21 10.82 4.81
C ALA A 612 20.68 11.04 3.34
N SER A 613 21.91 11.50 3.04
CA SER A 613 22.15 12.16 1.71
C SER A 613 23.56 12.17 1.04
N ALA A 614 24.50 11.23 1.21
CA ALA A 614 25.82 11.39 0.54
C ALA A 614 26.47 10.15 -0.13
N THR A 615 26.35 10.10 -1.47
CA THR A 615 27.25 9.64 -2.58
C THR A 615 27.44 8.17 -3.03
N ALA A 616 26.77 7.71 -4.09
CA ALA A 616 27.10 6.47 -4.83
C ALA A 616 27.37 6.65 -6.34
N GLN A 617 27.95 5.59 -6.93
CA GLN A 617 27.76 5.17 -8.33
C GLN A 617 27.74 3.63 -8.46
N PRO A 618 27.07 3.04 -9.49
CA PRO A 618 26.84 1.60 -9.62
C PRO A 618 27.73 0.92 -10.69
N ALA A 619 27.86 -0.41 -10.61
CA ALA A 619 28.37 -1.27 -11.69
C ALA A 619 27.43 -2.47 -11.95
N THR A 620 27.18 -2.72 -13.23
CA THR A 620 26.29 -3.73 -13.82
C THR A 620 26.91 -5.12 -13.94
N GLY A 621 26.11 -6.18 -13.77
CA GLY A 621 26.39 -7.53 -14.26
C GLY A 621 25.13 -8.41 -14.28
N SER A 622 24.68 -8.83 -15.46
CA SER A 622 23.60 -9.82 -15.65
C SER A 622 24.19 -11.07 -16.31
N TYR A 623 23.84 -12.27 -15.82
CA TYR A 623 24.31 -13.57 -16.31
C TYR A 623 23.24 -14.30 -17.12
N ALA A 624 23.64 -15.09 -18.13
CA ALA A 624 22.80 -16.04 -18.87
C ALA A 624 23.33 -17.48 -18.67
N ALA A 625 22.46 -18.46 -18.42
CA ALA A 625 22.83 -19.87 -18.12
C ALA A 625 22.41 -20.88 -19.22
N GLY A 626 23.15 -21.99 -19.34
CA GLY A 626 23.14 -22.99 -20.42
C GLY A 626 22.13 -24.16 -20.34
N ALA A 627 22.12 -25.02 -21.36
CA ALA A 627 21.05 -25.99 -21.72
C ALA A 627 20.96 -27.33 -20.93
N PHE A 628 19.78 -27.97 -20.93
CA PHE A 628 19.33 -29.14 -20.10
C PHE A 628 19.59 -30.58 -20.65
N PRO A 629 19.61 -31.66 -19.80
CA PRO A 629 19.60 -33.11 -20.18
C PRO A 629 18.27 -33.90 -19.89
N ALA A 630 18.04 -35.14 -20.40
CA ALA A 630 16.70 -35.83 -20.51
C ALA A 630 16.53 -37.29 -19.94
N GLY A 631 15.32 -37.68 -19.41
CA GLY A 631 14.81 -39.07 -19.03
C GLY A 631 13.43 -39.13 -18.25
N ALA A 632 12.63 -40.26 -18.16
CA ALA A 632 11.16 -40.32 -17.75
C ALA A 632 10.65 -41.45 -16.74
N VAL A 633 9.52 -41.28 -15.94
CA VAL A 633 8.85 -42.23 -14.93
C VAL A 633 7.25 -42.03 -14.74
N ARG A 634 6.44 -42.69 -13.80
CA ARG A 634 4.90 -42.63 -13.54
C ARG A 634 4.26 -42.79 -12.06
N ALA A 635 2.96 -42.44 -11.70
CA ALA A 635 2.20 -42.52 -10.34
C ALA A 635 0.59 -42.60 -10.20
N THR A 636 -0.02 -42.75 -8.94
CA THR A 636 -1.51 -43.00 -8.55
C THR A 636 -2.07 -42.44 -7.14
N PRO A 637 -3.42 -42.40 -6.79
CA PRO A 637 -4.10 -41.66 -5.63
C PRO A 637 -4.10 -42.20 -4.15
N TRP A 638 -4.48 -41.36 -3.12
CA TRP A 638 -4.32 -41.57 -1.64
C TRP A 638 -5.58 -41.67 -0.72
N ALA A 639 -6.65 -40.86 -0.87
CA ALA A 639 -7.84 -40.93 0.00
C ALA A 639 -9.11 -40.46 -0.71
N ASP A 640 -10.27 -41.04 -0.37
CA ASP A 640 -11.59 -40.70 -0.92
C ASP A 640 -12.46 -40.01 0.15
N VAL A 641 -12.93 -38.80 -0.16
CA VAL A 641 -13.81 -37.99 0.70
C VAL A 641 -15.23 -37.87 0.15
N ASN A 642 -15.48 -38.53 -0.99
CA ASN A 642 -16.73 -38.51 -1.73
C ASN A 642 -17.52 -39.81 -1.57
N GLU A 643 -17.03 -40.78 -0.79
CA GLU A 643 -17.67 -42.07 -0.59
C GLU A 643 -19.10 -41.88 0.00
N GLY A 644 -20.14 -42.07 -0.83
CA GLY A 644 -21.54 -41.86 -0.47
C GLY A 644 -22.12 -40.46 -0.76
N ALA A 645 -21.37 -39.55 -1.39
CA ALA A 645 -21.93 -38.29 -1.88
C ALA A 645 -22.94 -38.55 -3.02
N ALA A 646 -24.09 -37.88 -2.98
CA ALA A 646 -25.08 -38.03 -4.04
C ALA A 646 -24.51 -37.59 -5.39
N ASP A 647 -24.84 -38.36 -6.43
CA ASP A 647 -24.53 -38.03 -7.82
C ASP A 647 -24.89 -36.55 -8.10
N PRO A 648 -23.95 -35.72 -8.60
CA PRO A 648 -24.22 -34.34 -9.03
C PRO A 648 -25.41 -34.22 -10.00
N ASN A 649 -25.81 -35.31 -10.67
CA ASN A 649 -26.96 -35.37 -11.57
C ASN A 649 -28.32 -35.50 -10.85
N ALA A 650 -28.34 -35.82 -9.55
CA ALA A 650 -29.56 -35.94 -8.75
C ALA A 650 -30.24 -34.58 -8.47
N PHE A 651 -29.60 -33.46 -8.79
CA PHE A 651 -30.14 -32.11 -8.60
C PHE A 651 -30.98 -31.67 -9.81
N PRO A 652 -31.98 -30.78 -9.66
CA PRO A 652 -32.68 -30.17 -10.80
C PRO A 652 -31.71 -29.40 -11.71
N GLU A 653 -32.02 -29.28 -12.99
CA GLU A 653 -31.11 -28.76 -14.04
C GLU A 653 -30.52 -27.37 -13.73
N PHE A 654 -31.31 -26.49 -13.09
CA PHE A 654 -30.85 -25.19 -12.59
C PHE A 654 -29.66 -25.27 -11.61
N PHE A 655 -29.52 -26.38 -10.89
CA PHE A 655 -28.48 -26.62 -9.88
C PHE A 655 -27.30 -27.48 -10.38
N ARG A 656 -27.39 -28.12 -11.56
CA ARG A 656 -26.37 -29.06 -12.08
C ARG A 656 -25.06 -28.41 -12.56
N ASN A 657 -25.09 -27.11 -12.86
CA ASN A 657 -23.96 -26.36 -13.45
C ASN A 657 -23.25 -25.41 -12.47
N ARG A 658 -23.54 -25.49 -11.17
CA ARG A 658 -22.85 -24.73 -10.12
C ARG A 658 -22.15 -25.71 -9.18
N THR A 659 -20.83 -25.56 -9.05
CA THR A 659 -19.90 -26.34 -8.20
C THR A 659 -20.12 -26.12 -6.70
N TRP A 660 -21.32 -25.75 -6.29
CA TRP A 660 -21.67 -25.39 -4.93
C TRP A 660 -21.53 -26.54 -3.88
N PRO A 661 -21.58 -27.85 -4.22
CA PRO A 661 -21.30 -28.92 -3.24
C PRO A 661 -19.81 -28.98 -2.86
N LEU A 662 -18.91 -28.56 -3.77
CA LEU A 662 -17.46 -28.54 -3.56
C LEU A 662 -16.95 -27.16 -3.10
N GLY A 663 -17.53 -26.07 -3.59
CA GLY A 663 -17.17 -24.69 -3.21
C GLY A 663 -17.48 -24.32 -1.75
N ASN A 664 -18.20 -25.17 -1.03
CA ASN A 664 -18.56 -25.00 0.38
C ASN A 664 -17.89 -26.03 1.31
N LEU A 665 -16.92 -26.80 0.82
CA LEU A 665 -16.12 -27.69 1.65
C LEU A 665 -15.37 -26.86 2.72
N GLN A 666 -15.71 -27.09 3.99
CA GLN A 666 -15.00 -26.50 5.12
C GLN A 666 -14.20 -27.61 5.80
N ALA A 667 -12.91 -27.38 6.02
CA ALA A 667 -12.06 -28.33 6.70
C ALA A 667 -11.39 -27.70 7.92
N VAL A 668 -11.39 -28.42 9.03
CA VAL A 668 -10.68 -28.04 10.27
C VAL A 668 -9.80 -29.20 10.69
N VAL A 669 -8.51 -28.94 10.88
CA VAL A 669 -7.56 -29.93 11.40
C VAL A 669 -7.50 -29.80 12.91
N SER A 670 -7.61 -30.93 13.61
CA SER A 670 -7.51 -30.99 15.07
C SER A 670 -6.73 -32.23 15.51
N GLY A 671 -5.43 -32.08 15.70
CA GLY A 671 -4.54 -33.18 16.07
C GLY A 671 -4.35 -34.16 14.91
N ASP A 672 -4.69 -35.42 15.12
CA ASP A 672 -4.56 -36.54 14.17
C ASP A 672 -5.71 -36.68 13.17
N LEU A 673 -6.72 -35.81 13.27
CA LEU A 673 -7.92 -35.83 12.44
C LEU A 673 -8.09 -34.55 11.63
N MET A 674 -8.45 -34.73 10.36
CA MET A 674 -9.01 -33.67 9.50
C MET A 674 -10.53 -33.87 9.44
N ILE A 675 -11.29 -32.85 9.86
CA ILE A 675 -12.74 -32.85 9.80
C ILE A 675 -13.16 -32.05 8.57
N VAL A 676 -13.85 -32.69 7.64
CA VAL A 676 -14.31 -32.11 6.38
C VAL A 676 -15.83 -32.11 6.35
N SER A 677 -16.44 -30.94 6.22
CA SER A 677 -17.89 -30.77 6.07
C SER A 677 -18.24 -30.32 4.66
N ASN A 678 -19.17 -31.04 4.02
CA ASN A 678 -19.68 -30.72 2.68
C ASN A 678 -21.20 -30.44 2.70
N ARG A 679 -21.70 -29.87 3.81
CA ARG A 679 -23.10 -29.51 4.09
C ARG A 679 -24.09 -30.65 4.27
N ARG A 680 -23.91 -31.73 3.53
CA ARG A 680 -24.68 -32.97 3.71
C ARG A 680 -24.03 -33.88 4.69
N ARG A 681 -22.71 -33.84 4.79
CA ARG A 681 -21.95 -34.74 5.63
C ARG A 681 -20.80 -34.03 6.30
N ALA A 682 -20.48 -34.42 7.53
CA ALA A 682 -19.21 -34.15 8.17
C ALA A 682 -18.43 -35.47 8.31
N VAL A 683 -17.19 -35.49 7.83
CA VAL A 683 -16.32 -36.67 7.82
C VAL A 683 -15.04 -36.36 8.59
N ALA A 684 -14.61 -37.26 9.47
CA ALA A 684 -13.27 -37.21 10.06
C ALA A 684 -12.34 -38.21 9.38
N ILE A 685 -11.16 -37.74 9.00
CA ILE A 685 -10.15 -38.51 8.26
C ILE A 685 -8.87 -38.56 9.10
N ASP A 686 -8.30 -39.76 9.21
CA ASP A 686 -6.97 -39.97 9.78
C ASP A 686 -5.90 -39.40 8.84
N VAL A 687 -5.14 -38.43 9.34
CA VAL A 687 -4.18 -37.69 8.51
C VAL A 687 -3.00 -38.56 8.06
N ALA A 688 -2.63 -39.59 8.82
CA ALA A 688 -1.48 -40.43 8.49
C ALA A 688 -1.82 -41.50 7.44
N THR A 689 -3.05 -42.00 7.47
CA THR A 689 -3.47 -43.16 6.66
C THR A 689 -4.44 -42.80 5.55
N GLY A 690 -5.02 -41.60 5.57
CA GLY A 690 -6.04 -41.17 4.62
C GLY A 690 -7.39 -41.87 4.79
N LYS A 691 -7.55 -42.67 5.86
CA LYS A 691 -8.76 -43.46 6.10
C LYS A 691 -9.79 -42.65 6.88
N GLN A 692 -11.05 -42.77 6.49
CA GLN A 692 -12.17 -42.23 7.25
C GLN A 692 -12.27 -42.91 8.63
N ARG A 693 -12.42 -42.10 9.68
CA ARG A 693 -12.57 -42.53 11.08
C ARG A 693 -14.04 -42.54 11.53
N TRP A 694 -14.81 -41.52 11.16
CA TRP A 694 -16.27 -41.47 11.35
C TRP A 694 -16.90 -40.48 10.37
N ALA A 695 -18.23 -40.53 10.23
CA ALA A 695 -18.98 -39.54 9.46
C ALA A 695 -20.40 -39.33 9.98
N HIS A 696 -20.98 -38.15 9.72
CA HIS A 696 -22.33 -37.74 10.09
C HIS A 696 -23.08 -37.12 8.93
N GLU A 697 -24.33 -37.50 8.75
CA GLU A 697 -25.25 -36.82 7.83
C GLU A 697 -25.86 -35.58 8.52
N LEU A 698 -25.91 -34.47 7.78
CA LEU A 698 -26.32 -33.13 8.20
C LEU A 698 -27.58 -32.63 7.45
N GLY A 699 -28.11 -33.44 6.52
CA GLY A 699 -29.36 -33.18 5.78
C GLY A 699 -29.20 -32.67 4.34
N ASN A 700 -30.32 -32.53 3.62
CA ASN A 700 -30.36 -32.38 2.15
C ASN A 700 -30.67 -30.95 1.64
N GLY A 701 -30.09 -29.94 2.26
CA GLY A 701 -30.45 -28.53 2.02
C GLY A 701 -29.99 -27.99 0.69
N THR A 702 -30.70 -26.96 0.22
CA THR A 702 -30.43 -26.28 -1.06
C THR A 702 -30.01 -24.82 -0.91
N SER A 703 -29.96 -24.27 0.31
CA SER A 703 -29.46 -22.91 0.60
C SER A 703 -27.93 -22.87 0.46
N PRO A 704 -27.27 -21.83 -0.11
CA PRO A 704 -25.84 -21.80 -0.45
C PRO A 704 -24.81 -21.42 0.64
N ALA A 705 -25.17 -21.26 1.93
CA ALA A 705 -24.24 -20.80 2.99
C ALA A 705 -23.08 -21.76 3.40
N PRO A 706 -21.85 -21.29 3.67
CA PRO A 706 -20.78 -22.13 4.24
C PRO A 706 -21.11 -22.61 5.67
N LEU A 707 -20.78 -23.86 6.02
CA LEU A 707 -21.04 -24.46 7.34
C LEU A 707 -19.71 -24.84 8.01
N ARG A 708 -19.14 -23.94 8.80
CA ARG A 708 -17.85 -24.18 9.47
C ARG A 708 -18.05 -24.95 10.78
N PRO A 709 -17.38 -26.10 10.97
CA PRO A 709 -17.39 -26.78 12.27
C PRO A 709 -16.61 -25.98 13.31
N THR A 710 -17.17 -25.82 14.52
CA THR A 710 -16.49 -25.17 15.65
C THR A 710 -16.05 -26.23 16.67
N ILE A 711 -14.80 -26.16 17.14
CA ILE A 711 -14.24 -27.15 18.09
C ILE A 711 -13.94 -26.47 19.42
N GLU A 712 -14.48 -27.02 20.51
CA GLU A 712 -14.16 -26.58 21.87
C GLU A 712 -14.37 -27.70 22.88
N GLY A 713 -13.46 -27.87 23.84
CA GLY A 713 -13.65 -28.79 24.97
C GLY A 713 -13.88 -30.26 24.57
N GLY A 714 -13.33 -30.67 23.43
CA GLY A 714 -13.51 -32.02 22.85
C GLY A 714 -14.86 -32.23 22.14
N GLY A 715 -15.75 -31.25 22.17
CA GLY A 715 -16.97 -31.22 21.36
C GLY A 715 -16.74 -30.55 20.01
N LEU A 716 -17.47 -31.02 19.01
CA LEU A 716 -17.53 -30.49 17.65
C LEU A 716 -18.96 -30.01 17.39
N TYR A 717 -19.14 -28.71 17.19
CA TYR A 717 -20.43 -28.07 16.97
C TYR A 717 -20.62 -27.81 15.47
N ILE A 718 -21.69 -28.37 14.91
CA ILE A 718 -21.97 -28.32 13.47
C ILE A 718 -23.43 -27.93 13.27
N ARG A 719 -23.67 -26.96 12.40
CA ARG A 719 -25.03 -26.65 11.95
C ARG A 719 -25.55 -27.80 11.10
N ALA A 720 -26.68 -28.37 11.51
CA ALA A 720 -27.35 -29.47 10.83
C ALA A 720 -28.78 -29.07 10.50
N MET A 721 -29.32 -29.62 9.42
CA MET A 721 -30.70 -29.33 9.05
C MET A 721 -31.68 -30.08 9.91
N THR A 722 -32.71 -29.35 10.33
CA THR A 722 -33.78 -29.85 11.18
C THR A 722 -35.08 -29.95 10.38
N SER A 723 -35.21 -29.14 9.32
CA SER A 723 -36.26 -29.23 8.30
C SER A 723 -35.76 -28.65 6.98
N VAL A 724 -36.54 -28.78 5.91
CA VAL A 724 -36.20 -28.38 4.52
C VAL A 724 -35.66 -26.94 4.40
N ARG A 725 -35.95 -26.05 5.35
CA ARG A 725 -35.50 -24.65 5.35
C ARG A 725 -35.00 -24.15 6.72
N ARG A 726 -34.69 -25.04 7.66
CA ARG A 726 -34.21 -24.63 8.99
C ARG A 726 -32.95 -25.38 9.42
N TYR A 727 -32.04 -24.64 10.04
CA TYR A 727 -30.84 -25.16 10.67
C TYR A 727 -30.96 -25.11 12.18
N GLY A 728 -30.53 -26.19 12.82
CA GLY A 728 -30.28 -26.32 14.25
C GLY A 728 -28.80 -26.60 14.48
N LEU A 729 -28.44 -26.90 15.73
CA LEU A 729 -27.05 -27.12 16.12
C LEU A 729 -26.87 -28.54 16.66
N LEU A 730 -25.91 -29.26 16.08
CA LEU A 730 -25.51 -30.60 16.49
C LEU A 730 -24.16 -30.53 17.21
N CYS A 731 -24.05 -31.18 18.36
CA CYS A 731 -22.77 -31.37 19.04
C CYS A 731 -22.38 -32.84 19.01
N VAL A 732 -21.18 -33.14 18.53
CA VAL A 732 -20.63 -34.50 18.48
C VAL A 732 -19.28 -34.59 19.19
N ASP A 733 -18.96 -35.76 19.72
CA ASP A 733 -17.62 -36.05 20.22
C ASP A 733 -16.64 -36.07 19.05
N ARG A 734 -15.58 -35.27 19.16
CA ARG A 734 -14.61 -35.10 18.07
C ARG A 734 -13.90 -36.40 17.68
N LYS A 735 -13.63 -37.28 18.64
CA LYS A 735 -12.80 -38.48 18.41
C LYS A 735 -13.65 -39.67 17.97
N SER A 736 -14.77 -39.91 18.65
CA SER A 736 -15.63 -41.06 18.35
C SER A 736 -16.72 -40.76 17.34
N GLY A 737 -17.05 -39.48 17.13
CA GLY A 737 -18.22 -39.09 16.37
C GLY A 737 -19.54 -39.34 17.13
N ALA A 738 -19.56 -39.68 18.41
CA ALA A 738 -20.83 -39.88 19.12
C ALA A 738 -21.60 -38.56 19.27
N VAL A 739 -22.90 -38.52 18.92
CA VAL A 739 -23.73 -37.32 19.15
C VAL A 739 -23.88 -37.10 20.66
N ARG A 740 -23.51 -35.90 21.13
CA ARG A 740 -23.63 -35.49 22.53
C ARG A 740 -25.00 -34.84 22.81
N TRP A 741 -25.46 -33.99 21.90
CA TRP A 741 -26.80 -33.40 21.94
C TRP A 741 -27.15 -32.78 20.58
N HIS A 742 -28.45 -32.51 20.38
CA HIS A 742 -28.99 -31.80 19.23
C HIS A 742 -29.97 -30.73 19.71
N ALA A 743 -29.83 -29.51 19.17
CA ALA A 743 -30.64 -28.36 19.55
C ALA A 743 -31.36 -27.77 18.33
N ASP A 744 -32.68 -28.01 18.28
CA ASP A 744 -33.61 -27.31 17.39
C ASP A 744 -33.99 -25.99 18.07
N GLY A 745 -33.17 -24.94 17.92
CA GLY A 745 -33.26 -23.68 18.68
C GLY A 745 -34.56 -22.85 18.53
N GLY A 746 -35.66 -23.43 18.05
CA GLY A 746 -36.97 -22.81 17.82
C GLY A 746 -36.99 -21.86 16.61
N ASP A 747 -35.99 -20.99 16.55
CA ASP A 747 -35.69 -20.07 15.45
C ASP A 747 -34.71 -20.69 14.46
N ASN A 748 -34.65 -20.15 13.24
CA ASN A 748 -33.70 -20.63 12.25
C ASN A 748 -32.30 -20.06 12.52
N LEU A 749 -31.30 -20.94 12.71
CA LEU A 749 -29.91 -20.50 12.90
C LEU A 749 -29.29 -20.03 11.58
N ILE A 750 -28.71 -18.83 11.59
CA ILE A 750 -28.21 -18.16 10.38
C ILE A 750 -26.70 -17.85 10.40
N SER A 751 -26.00 -18.09 11.51
CA SER A 751 -24.54 -17.99 11.59
C SER A 751 -23.87 -19.28 12.07
N ASP A 752 -22.58 -19.43 11.81
CA ASP A 752 -21.77 -20.45 12.50
C ASP A 752 -21.67 -20.14 14.01
N PRO A 753 -21.46 -21.16 14.87
CA PRO A 753 -21.33 -20.96 16.31
C PRO A 753 -20.00 -20.27 16.66
N VAL A 754 -20.05 -19.31 17.58
CA VAL A 754 -18.87 -18.64 18.14
C VAL A 754 -18.74 -18.92 19.62
N VAL A 755 -17.51 -19.16 20.05
CA VAL A 755 -17.17 -19.38 21.45
C VAL A 755 -16.51 -18.12 21.99
N VAL A 756 -17.09 -17.54 23.03
CA VAL A 756 -16.56 -16.34 23.69
C VAL A 756 -16.48 -16.61 25.19
N HIS A 757 -15.27 -16.54 25.74
CA HIS A 757 -15.01 -16.78 27.17
C HIS A 757 -15.61 -18.10 27.70
N GLY A 758 -15.59 -19.17 26.89
CA GLY A 758 -16.10 -20.50 27.25
C GLY A 758 -17.62 -20.67 27.17
N ARG A 759 -18.32 -19.68 26.60
CA ARG A 759 -19.77 -19.70 26.34
C ARG A 759 -20.03 -19.76 24.83
N LEU A 760 -21.05 -20.53 24.45
CA LEU A 760 -21.42 -20.79 23.07
C LEU A 760 -22.53 -19.84 22.63
N TYR A 761 -22.31 -19.12 21.53
CA TYR A 761 -23.27 -18.18 20.95
C TYR A 761 -23.55 -18.48 19.49
N VAL A 762 -24.77 -18.19 19.04
CA VAL A 762 -25.19 -18.31 17.64
C VAL A 762 -26.27 -17.29 17.30
N LEU A 763 -26.30 -16.81 16.06
CA LEU A 763 -27.36 -15.92 15.57
C LEU A 763 -28.52 -16.72 14.98
N ALA A 764 -29.73 -16.25 15.26
CA ALA A 764 -30.97 -16.79 14.74
C ALA A 764 -31.88 -15.68 14.18
N ALA A 765 -32.78 -16.05 13.27
CA ALA A 765 -33.84 -15.19 12.79
C ALA A 765 -35.18 -15.56 13.46
N ALA A 766 -35.77 -14.62 14.19
CA ALA A 766 -37.05 -14.81 14.88
C ALA A 766 -38.18 -14.08 14.13
N PRO A 767 -39.35 -14.72 13.91
CA PRO A 767 -40.46 -14.09 13.19
C PRO A 767 -41.09 -12.93 13.98
N VAL A 768 -41.51 -11.87 13.29
CA VAL A 768 -42.28 -10.76 13.87
C VAL A 768 -43.78 -11.11 13.82
N ALA A 769 -44.47 -11.13 14.96
CA ALA A 769 -45.89 -11.46 15.01
C ALA A 769 -46.75 -10.30 14.49
N GLY A 770 -47.52 -10.51 13.39
CA GLY A 770 -48.68 -9.65 13.06
C GLY A 770 -48.78 -9.05 11.64
N GLU A 771 -47.82 -9.22 10.73
CA GLU A 771 -47.92 -8.65 9.37
C GLU A 771 -47.89 -9.73 8.29
N GLY A 772 -49.07 -10.02 7.71
CA GLY A 772 -49.23 -10.88 6.55
C GLY A 772 -49.77 -10.09 5.36
N ASN A 773 -48.92 -9.77 4.38
CA ASN A 773 -49.36 -9.50 3.02
C ASN A 773 -48.24 -9.85 2.00
N PRO A 774 -48.40 -10.85 1.13
CA PRO A 774 -47.33 -11.38 0.28
C PRO A 774 -47.02 -10.57 -0.99
N ALA A 775 -47.58 -9.38 -1.18
CA ALA A 775 -47.52 -8.65 -2.46
C ALA A 775 -46.59 -7.41 -2.51
N VAL A 776 -46.00 -6.97 -1.39
CA VAL A 776 -45.07 -5.82 -1.36
C VAL A 776 -43.97 -6.12 -0.34
N GLY A 777 -42.69 -5.94 -0.71
CA GLY A 777 -41.54 -6.28 0.12
C GLY A 777 -41.53 -5.59 1.50
N GLN A 778 -41.87 -6.35 2.54
CA GLN A 778 -41.82 -5.96 3.95
C GLN A 778 -41.01 -6.98 4.77
N PHE A 779 -40.35 -6.49 5.82
CA PHE A 779 -39.48 -7.24 6.74
C PHE A 779 -40.29 -8.28 7.56
N SER A 780 -39.82 -9.53 7.67
CA SER A 780 -40.57 -10.62 8.33
C SER A 780 -39.89 -11.22 9.58
N ALA A 781 -38.65 -10.84 9.89
CA ALA A 781 -37.89 -11.39 11.03
C ALA A 781 -36.97 -10.36 11.70
N THR A 782 -36.62 -10.59 12.97
CA THR A 782 -35.57 -9.86 13.68
C THR A 782 -34.38 -10.76 13.98
N LEU A 783 -33.19 -10.17 14.00
CA LEU A 783 -31.98 -10.87 14.38
C LEU A 783 -31.97 -11.09 15.91
N VAL A 784 -31.67 -12.31 16.35
CA VAL A 784 -31.57 -12.69 17.76
C VAL A 784 -30.24 -13.39 18.01
N LEU A 785 -29.52 -12.99 19.06
CA LEU A 785 -28.34 -13.71 19.55
C LEU A 785 -28.77 -14.68 20.64
N LEU A 786 -28.50 -15.97 20.43
CA LEU A 786 -28.78 -17.04 21.38
C LEU A 786 -27.48 -17.41 22.13
N GLU A 787 -27.54 -17.49 23.44
CA GLU A 787 -26.52 -18.11 24.29
C GLU A 787 -26.96 -19.54 24.62
N LEU A 788 -26.10 -20.54 24.40
CA LEU A 788 -26.40 -21.95 24.62
C LEU A 788 -25.48 -22.59 25.65
N ASP A 789 -26.02 -23.50 26.45
CA ASP A 789 -25.25 -24.39 27.30
C ASP A 789 -24.48 -25.40 26.44
N ARG A 790 -23.15 -25.39 26.55
CA ARG A 790 -22.26 -26.25 25.75
C ARG A 790 -22.47 -27.75 25.97
N SER A 791 -22.94 -28.15 27.15
CA SER A 791 -23.06 -29.57 27.54
C SER A 791 -24.41 -30.19 27.17
N SER A 792 -25.45 -29.37 27.06
CA SER A 792 -26.83 -29.83 26.84
C SER A 792 -27.50 -29.22 25.60
N GLY A 793 -26.93 -28.17 25.00
CA GLY A 793 -27.53 -27.42 23.90
C GLY A 793 -28.73 -26.55 24.31
N ARG A 794 -29.02 -26.45 25.62
CA ARG A 794 -30.15 -25.66 26.12
C ARG A 794 -29.87 -24.16 25.97
N ILE A 795 -30.83 -23.41 25.44
CA ILE A 795 -30.74 -21.93 25.38
C ILE A 795 -30.73 -21.37 26.80
N LEU A 796 -29.68 -20.63 27.14
CA LEU A 796 -29.48 -19.95 28.42
C LEU A 796 -30.03 -18.52 28.39
N ALA A 797 -29.83 -17.81 27.28
CA ALA A 797 -30.31 -16.45 27.09
C ALA A 797 -30.67 -16.16 25.63
N ARG A 798 -31.61 -15.22 25.45
CA ARG A 798 -32.02 -14.71 24.13
C ARG A 798 -31.88 -13.19 24.15
N HIS A 799 -31.06 -12.65 23.28
CA HIS A 799 -30.86 -11.20 23.13
C HIS A 799 -31.49 -10.76 21.81
N GLN A 800 -32.70 -10.18 21.90
CA GLN A 800 -33.36 -9.61 20.73
C GLN A 800 -32.64 -8.34 20.28
N THR A 801 -32.51 -8.18 18.96
CA THR A 801 -32.03 -6.93 18.36
C THR A 801 -33.18 -6.20 17.67
N SER A 802 -33.05 -4.88 17.49
CA SER A 802 -33.99 -4.06 16.73
C SER A 802 -33.75 -4.10 15.22
N LEU A 803 -32.84 -4.96 14.73
CA LEU A 803 -32.47 -5.03 13.32
C LEU A 803 -33.47 -5.91 12.56
N PRO A 804 -34.27 -5.31 11.65
CA PRO A 804 -35.20 -6.07 10.85
C PRO A 804 -34.47 -6.73 9.67
N LEU A 805 -34.89 -7.95 9.32
CA LEU A 805 -34.34 -8.75 8.23
C LEU A 805 -35.36 -8.86 7.08
N TRP A 806 -34.88 -8.75 5.84
CA TRP A 806 -35.67 -8.66 4.59
C TRP A 806 -35.80 -10.01 3.87
N GLU A 807 -36.84 -10.78 4.13
CA GLU A 807 -36.97 -12.12 3.56
C GLU A 807 -37.43 -12.07 2.09
N GLN A 808 -36.48 -12.13 1.15
CA GLN A 808 -36.80 -12.25 -0.28
C GLN A 808 -36.82 -13.73 -0.69
N ASN A 809 -37.95 -14.20 -1.24
CA ASN A 809 -38.10 -15.51 -1.87
C ASN A 809 -37.72 -16.74 -1.01
N GLY A 810 -37.85 -16.64 0.32
CA GLY A 810 -37.60 -17.76 1.23
C GLY A 810 -36.13 -18.20 1.32
N PHE A 811 -35.20 -17.30 1.00
CA PHE A 811 -33.78 -17.45 1.29
C PHE A 811 -33.46 -16.78 2.63
N THR A 812 -32.65 -17.46 3.44
CA THR A 812 -32.23 -17.00 4.77
C THR A 812 -31.06 -16.04 4.63
N HIS A 813 -31.11 -14.87 5.30
CA HIS A 813 -29.95 -13.99 5.39
C HIS A 813 -28.74 -14.71 5.97
N GLU A 814 -27.58 -14.44 5.39
CA GLU A 814 -26.33 -15.03 5.84
C GLU A 814 -25.67 -14.09 6.83
N CYS A 815 -25.29 -14.61 8.00
CA CYS A 815 -24.60 -13.80 9.01
C CYS A 815 -23.26 -14.41 9.38
N GLN A 816 -22.21 -13.59 9.38
CA GLN A 816 -20.95 -13.91 10.05
C GLN A 816 -20.88 -13.16 11.37
N VAL A 817 -20.45 -13.86 12.42
CA VAL A 817 -20.28 -13.29 13.75
C VAL A 817 -18.85 -13.48 14.23
N ALA A 818 -18.27 -12.41 14.75
CA ALA A 818 -16.96 -12.41 15.39
C ALA A 818 -17.01 -11.67 16.72
N TRP A 819 -16.08 -11.97 17.63
CA TRP A 819 -15.90 -11.25 18.89
C TRP A 819 -14.64 -10.39 18.81
N ALA A 820 -14.78 -9.08 18.98
CA ALA A 820 -13.68 -8.12 18.97
C ALA A 820 -13.95 -7.00 19.98
N ASP A 821 -12.93 -6.60 20.73
CA ASP A 821 -12.98 -5.46 21.68
C ASP A 821 -14.18 -5.47 22.64
N GLY A 822 -14.53 -6.65 23.16
CA GLY A 822 -15.64 -6.80 24.10
C GLY A 822 -17.04 -6.72 23.47
N ARG A 823 -17.14 -6.83 22.14
CA ARG A 823 -18.41 -6.73 21.39
C ARG A 823 -18.52 -7.83 20.34
N PHE A 824 -19.76 -8.20 20.01
CA PHE A 824 -20.06 -9.01 18.84
C PHE A 824 -20.12 -8.11 17.61
N VAL A 825 -19.33 -8.44 16.60
CA VAL A 825 -19.37 -7.83 15.27
C VAL A 825 -20.12 -8.76 14.35
N VAL A 826 -21.23 -8.29 13.79
CA VAL A 826 -22.10 -9.07 12.89
C VAL A 826 -22.05 -8.47 11.50
N THR A 827 -21.76 -9.31 10.51
CA THR A 827 -21.87 -8.96 9.09
C THR A 827 -23.05 -9.70 8.51
N ILE A 828 -24.00 -8.97 7.92
CA ILE A 828 -25.18 -9.53 7.23
C ILE A 828 -24.89 -9.45 5.74
N LEU A 829 -24.99 -10.58 5.04
CA LEU A 829 -24.68 -10.76 3.62
C LEU A 829 -25.95 -10.86 2.78
#